data_AF-A0A2N5SP40-F1
#
_entry.id   AF-A0A2N5SP40-F1
#
_cell.length_a   1.000
_cell.length_b   1.000
_cell.length_c   1.000
_cell.angle_alpha   90.00
_cell.angle_beta   90.00
_cell.angle_gamma   90.00
#
_symmetry.space_group_name_H-M   'P 1'
#
loop_
_entity.id
_entity.type
_entity.pdbx_description
1 polymer ?
#
loop_
_entity_poly.entity_id
_entity_poly.type
_entity_poly.pdbx_seq_one_letter_code
_entity_poly.pdbx_strand_id
1 'polypeptide(L)'
;MVRRPLQGTPSARFASCTPSADPLEGPSNTIPDSMAPPALELEAVFVDDPEAFAAKHMPDLGISFKDLQKHSWRIPNWSQLPKRVTSDTFTIGGHEWNIVLYPQGDSRQRAEDNVSIYLTCDPKKKQPERWHVYAQYAFAISNPHDRTCYIQHHEQMYFTKSVSGWGWPDFVELRKLFSPADSRVKPIIENDETIVTAYVRVFDITEADTPAHLESHMEREQQDHVDKKRKREETHLDFTTKIITDETFRAHQGFDLALFDDRTIHPFDLPTFRVDKQQTFLDFKSKLAQDLGYQPNQIRLWVLVTRGNKTIRPAVVVPEHDPTLTMEVVRDKMASKAQDLKLYLEVLDPAHEAQPVESKEGQLMILVKCFNVSHQTLVGVGHFYVHQNQPVEAVIPLINARMDFPENTPLMLYEEIMPGMINEMRPEATFLQSEIQDGDIICFQIGLSDKQLAELKKQRLYLDPVAFYDFFTNRVLVQFKPLHDDMATTVEFDLLLSNKLTYDQMASQVGERLQHDPMKLQFTSSHQGNPKDIIRRTAAQGTLADMIQSSYKNAPNNVLFYELLDMSIVEIETKRNVKVTWTGAHNGEKAKHSFLMPKTSSMHDVADKLSTLVKFSENSTRKIKLFTIHDGRIQKQFAGGEILRDVADLEDIHAEEVSQDELTHCHEKTGKTIDVDHFLKELTVNPDPVQVPDRAGEGVCGDEGANGAAIGVIGKADRQDAVQEKSENEEKGEKEKADEEDERSRFNKDSLDWKKRKYEDQRQDVTHRSQLERDRFNLEKDKFEKAHKEKEDRMNMVKEWIKEGKSTNEIEHFLQLIYGTQTT
;
A
#
# COMPACT_ATOMS: atom_id res chain seq x y z
N MET A 1 -52.92 55.86 -6.77
CA MET A 1 -51.84 56.15 -7.74
C MET A 1 -51.20 54.81 -8.10
N VAL A 2 -51.55 54.17 -9.23
CA VAL A 2 -50.87 54.32 -10.54
C VAL A 2 -49.36 54.15 -10.34
N ARG A 3 -48.63 53.11 -10.78
CA ARG A 3 -48.86 51.97 -11.69
C ARG A 3 -47.91 50.81 -11.30
N ARG A 4 -48.43 49.58 -11.38
CA ARG A 4 -47.74 48.27 -11.59
C ARG A 4 -47.54 48.06 -13.13
N PRO A 5 -47.04 46.92 -13.68
CA PRO A 5 -45.96 45.99 -13.27
C PRO A 5 -45.15 45.36 -14.47
N LEU A 6 -44.16 44.50 -14.13
CA LEU A 6 -43.80 43.15 -14.70
C LEU A 6 -43.51 42.85 -16.20
N GLN A 7 -42.58 41.88 -16.34
CA GLN A 7 -42.46 40.74 -17.30
C GLN A 7 -41.52 40.80 -18.52
N GLY A 8 -40.70 39.73 -18.66
CA GLY A 8 -40.43 39.08 -19.97
C GLY A 8 -38.99 38.67 -20.29
N THR A 9 -38.62 37.41 -20.02
CA THR A 9 -37.69 36.58 -20.84
C THR A 9 -38.38 36.20 -22.18
N PRO A 10 -37.79 35.54 -23.24
CA PRO A 10 -36.68 34.56 -23.22
C PRO A 10 -35.77 34.41 -24.48
N SER A 11 -34.83 33.45 -24.36
CA SER A 11 -34.43 32.42 -25.36
C SER A 11 -33.20 32.60 -26.27
N ALA A 12 -32.45 31.49 -26.33
CA ALA A 12 -31.21 31.23 -27.05
C ALA A 12 -31.44 30.50 -28.39
N ARG A 13 -30.44 30.51 -29.29
CA ARG A 13 -29.86 29.31 -29.96
C ARG A 13 -28.78 29.64 -31.02
N PHE A 14 -27.58 29.10 -30.79
CA PHE A 14 -26.75 28.20 -31.61
C PHE A 14 -26.46 28.41 -33.13
N ALA A 15 -25.18 28.11 -33.42
CA ALA A 15 -24.58 27.47 -34.62
C ALA A 15 -24.25 28.38 -35.82
N SER A 16 -23.20 28.20 -36.64
CA SER A 16 -22.02 27.32 -36.69
C SER A 16 -21.26 27.63 -38.01
N CYS A 17 -20.02 27.13 -38.13
CA CYS A 17 -19.28 26.80 -39.37
C CYS A 17 -18.43 27.88 -40.10
N THR A 18 -17.11 27.64 -40.07
CA THR A 18 -16.07 27.87 -41.11
C THR A 18 -16.28 26.87 -42.30
N PRO A 19 -15.50 26.78 -43.43
CA PRO A 19 -14.09 27.22 -43.69
C PRO A 19 -13.69 27.59 -45.17
N SER A 20 -12.36 27.67 -45.43
CA SER A 20 -11.57 27.53 -46.69
C SER A 20 -11.30 28.79 -47.56
N ALA A 21 -10.24 28.94 -48.38
CA ALA A 21 -8.84 28.47 -48.51
C ALA A 21 -8.24 29.14 -49.80
N ASP A 22 -7.07 29.80 -49.73
CA ASP A 22 -5.89 29.95 -50.67
C ASP A 22 -6.03 30.08 -52.23
N PRO A 23 -4.97 30.35 -53.08
CA PRO A 23 -3.55 30.79 -52.90
C PRO A 23 -2.95 31.78 -53.99
N LEU A 24 -1.66 32.18 -53.84
CA LEU A 24 -0.53 32.23 -54.85
C LEU A 24 0.34 33.52 -55.04
N GLU A 25 1.66 33.29 -54.87
CA GLU A 25 2.90 33.78 -55.54
C GLU A 25 3.63 35.13 -55.23
N GLY A 26 4.99 35.03 -55.18
CA GLY A 26 5.99 35.97 -54.62
C GLY A 26 6.57 37.06 -55.57
N PRO A 27 7.73 37.68 -55.23
CA PRO A 27 9.04 37.08 -55.54
C PRO A 27 10.21 37.40 -54.57
N SER A 28 11.37 36.79 -54.89
CA SER A 28 12.70 36.79 -54.28
C SER A 28 13.42 38.14 -54.16
N ASN A 29 14.30 38.29 -53.15
CA ASN A 29 15.69 38.74 -53.36
C ASN A 29 16.61 38.49 -52.15
N THR A 30 17.83 38.11 -52.50
CA THR A 30 19.03 37.74 -51.73
C THR A 30 19.61 38.87 -50.87
N ILE A 31 20.17 38.51 -49.70
CA ILE A 31 20.95 39.40 -48.81
C ILE A 31 22.45 39.05 -48.96
N PRO A 32 23.38 40.02 -49.09
CA PRO A 32 24.80 39.76 -49.15
C PRO A 32 25.45 39.61 -47.76
N ASP A 33 26.45 38.75 -47.73
CA ASP A 33 27.36 38.45 -46.63
C ASP A 33 28.33 39.62 -46.39
N SER A 34 28.17 40.36 -45.27
CA SER A 34 29.20 41.23 -44.70
C SER A 34 28.71 41.82 -43.36
N MET A 35 29.59 41.86 -42.37
CA MET A 35 29.42 42.38 -41.00
C MET A 35 28.99 41.36 -39.94
N ALA A 36 29.85 40.36 -39.72
CA ALA A 36 29.96 39.77 -38.40
C ALA A 36 30.34 40.86 -37.38
N PRO A 37 29.65 40.98 -36.24
CA PRO A 37 30.12 41.83 -35.14
C PRO A 37 31.37 41.20 -34.50
N PRO A 38 32.33 42.00 -34.02
CA PRO A 38 33.57 41.48 -33.45
C PRO A 38 33.27 40.68 -32.18
N ALA A 39 33.94 39.54 -32.02
CA ALA A 39 33.93 38.78 -30.78
C ALA A 39 34.40 39.69 -29.63
N LEU A 40 33.52 39.92 -28.65
CA LEU A 40 33.88 40.55 -27.39
C LEU A 40 34.79 39.60 -26.61
N GLU A 41 36.09 39.85 -26.61
CA GLU A 41 37.01 39.27 -25.64
C GLU A 41 36.57 39.70 -24.24
N LEU A 42 36.18 38.73 -23.41
CA LEU A 42 35.85 38.94 -21.99
C LEU A 42 37.12 39.33 -21.23
N GLU A 43 37.34 40.62 -21.00
CA GLU A 43 38.41 41.06 -20.09
C GLU A 43 38.16 40.49 -18.68
N ALA A 44 39.18 39.82 -18.13
CA ALA A 44 39.18 39.32 -16.77
C ALA A 44 39.24 40.50 -15.79
N VAL A 45 38.23 40.63 -14.93
CA VAL A 45 38.15 41.74 -13.97
C VAL A 45 39.14 41.51 -12.84
N PHE A 46 39.92 42.53 -12.51
CA PHE A 46 40.93 42.48 -11.46
C PHE A 46 40.29 42.30 -10.07
N VAL A 47 40.70 41.26 -9.32
CA VAL A 47 40.15 40.93 -7.99
C VAL A 47 40.45 41.98 -6.92
N ASP A 48 41.27 42.98 -7.21
CA ASP A 48 41.49 44.06 -6.26
C ASP A 48 40.62 45.29 -6.47
N ASP A 49 39.80 45.32 -7.53
CA ASP A 49 38.79 46.35 -7.77
C ASP A 49 37.42 45.87 -7.25
N PRO A 50 36.97 46.34 -6.07
CA PRO A 50 35.72 45.88 -5.48
C PRO A 50 34.48 46.31 -6.25
N GLU A 51 34.51 47.45 -6.94
CA GLU A 51 33.36 47.95 -7.69
C GLU A 51 33.20 47.17 -8.99
N ALA A 52 34.28 47.02 -9.76
CA ALA A 52 34.25 46.26 -11.00
C ALA A 52 33.96 44.77 -10.76
N PHE A 53 34.54 44.18 -9.70
CA PHE A 53 34.28 42.79 -9.36
C PHE A 53 32.83 42.58 -8.95
N ALA A 54 32.29 43.43 -8.07
CA ALA A 54 30.90 43.33 -7.64
C ALA A 54 29.94 43.57 -8.81
N ALA A 55 30.21 44.52 -9.70
CA ALA A 55 29.37 44.76 -10.88
C ALA A 55 29.33 43.55 -11.84
N LYS A 56 30.43 42.81 -11.97
CA LYS A 56 30.50 41.61 -12.83
C LYS A 56 29.89 40.38 -12.18
N HIS A 57 30.13 40.17 -10.89
CA HIS A 57 29.89 38.87 -10.23
C HIS A 57 28.82 38.88 -9.15
N MET A 58 28.39 40.05 -8.66
CA MET A 58 27.37 40.17 -7.61
C MET A 58 26.13 40.88 -8.16
N PRO A 59 25.01 40.16 -8.42
CA PRO A 59 23.78 40.73 -8.96
C PRO A 59 23.31 41.97 -8.18
N ASP A 60 22.84 42.98 -8.90
CA ASP A 60 22.13 44.12 -8.31
C ASP A 60 20.71 43.68 -7.94
N LEU A 61 20.37 43.83 -6.66
CA LEU A 61 19.08 43.42 -6.11
C LEU A 61 18.05 44.55 -6.13
N GLY A 62 18.43 45.78 -6.49
CA GLY A 62 17.53 46.94 -6.41
C GLY A 62 17.15 47.33 -4.98
N ILE A 63 17.86 46.79 -3.97
CA ILE A 63 17.69 47.09 -2.55
C ILE A 63 18.83 48.03 -2.12
N SER A 64 18.53 49.07 -1.36
CA SER A 64 19.56 49.94 -0.78
C SER A 64 20.45 49.15 0.18
N PHE A 65 21.77 49.26 -0.01
CA PHE A 65 22.74 48.62 0.85
C PHE A 65 23.56 49.66 1.62
N LYS A 66 23.92 49.29 2.85
CA LYS A 66 24.60 50.14 3.82
C LYS A 66 26.08 50.31 3.50
N ASP A 67 26.72 49.23 3.07
CA ASP A 67 28.16 49.17 2.85
C ASP A 67 28.54 48.02 1.92
N LEU A 68 29.56 48.23 1.08
CA LEU A 68 30.17 47.22 0.21
C LEU A 68 31.69 47.36 0.34
N GLN A 69 32.35 46.34 0.87
CA GLN A 69 33.80 46.34 0.99
C GLN A 69 34.38 44.95 0.69
N LYS A 70 35.69 44.93 0.43
CA LYS A 70 36.46 43.70 0.26
C LYS A 70 37.44 43.50 1.40
N HIS A 71 37.75 42.24 1.68
CA HIS A 71 38.85 41.84 2.56
C HIS A 71 39.69 40.77 1.86
N SER A 72 40.99 41.04 1.68
CA SER A 72 41.92 40.11 1.05
C SER A 72 42.85 39.49 2.10
N TRP A 73 42.87 38.16 2.13
CA TRP A 73 43.65 37.34 3.04
C TRP A 73 44.69 36.55 2.25
N ARG A 74 45.97 36.93 2.41
CA ARG A 74 47.10 36.20 1.82
C ARG A 74 47.43 34.97 2.66
N ILE A 75 47.58 33.85 1.97
CA ILE A 75 47.81 32.54 2.57
C ILE A 75 49.14 32.00 2.04
N PRO A 76 50.24 32.13 2.81
CA PRO A 76 51.50 31.49 2.48
C PRO A 76 51.55 30.04 3.00
N ASN A 77 52.47 29.24 2.47
CA ASN A 77 52.73 27.86 2.89
C ASN A 77 51.47 26.97 2.89
N TRP A 78 50.70 27.00 1.79
CA TRP A 78 49.42 26.29 1.66
C TRP A 78 49.53 24.80 2.04
N SER A 79 50.58 24.13 1.60
CA SER A 79 50.86 22.73 1.87
C SER A 79 50.99 22.39 3.37
N GLN A 80 51.30 23.38 4.22
CA GLN A 80 51.51 23.21 5.66
C GLN A 80 50.31 23.68 6.50
N LEU A 81 49.22 24.13 5.87
CA LEU A 81 48.07 24.63 6.61
C LEU A 81 47.39 23.51 7.41
N PRO A 82 46.89 23.83 8.63
CA PRO A 82 46.07 22.90 9.38
C PRO A 82 44.71 22.67 8.69
N LYS A 83 44.00 21.63 9.11
CA LYS A 83 42.68 21.25 8.55
C LYS A 83 41.65 22.38 8.57
N ARG A 84 41.77 23.34 9.47
CA ARG A 84 40.92 24.52 9.62
C ARG A 84 41.78 25.74 9.94
N VAL A 85 41.59 26.81 9.18
CA VAL A 85 42.28 28.08 9.35
C VAL A 85 41.24 29.20 9.38
N THR A 86 41.51 30.29 10.08
CA THR A 86 40.60 31.44 10.19
C THR A 86 41.38 32.73 9.93
N SER A 87 40.82 33.65 9.15
CA SER A 87 41.41 34.96 8.89
C SER A 87 41.34 35.87 10.12
N ASP A 88 42.03 37.01 10.06
CA ASP A 88 41.74 38.12 10.95
C ASP A 88 40.29 38.59 10.79
N THR A 89 39.75 39.22 11.83
CA THR A 89 38.41 39.79 11.81
C THR A 89 38.42 41.16 11.11
N PHE A 90 37.44 41.41 10.25
CA PHE A 90 37.25 42.67 9.54
C PHE A 90 35.82 43.20 9.74
N THR A 91 35.60 44.50 9.57
CA THR A 91 34.30 45.14 9.82
C THR A 91 33.72 45.73 8.55
N ILE A 92 32.49 45.33 8.20
CA ILE A 92 31.75 45.84 7.02
C ILE A 92 30.29 46.04 7.44
N GLY A 93 29.69 47.18 7.09
CA GLY A 93 28.31 47.50 7.44
C GLY A 93 28.05 47.64 8.95
N GLY A 94 29.10 47.76 9.78
CA GLY A 94 29.04 47.77 11.24
C GLY A 94 29.01 46.38 11.89
N HIS A 95 29.25 45.32 11.11
CA HIS A 95 29.30 43.93 11.59
C HIS A 95 30.71 43.36 11.48
N GLU A 96 31.10 42.48 12.41
CA GLU A 96 32.41 41.82 12.43
C GLU A 96 32.33 40.49 11.69
N TRP A 97 33.23 40.33 10.72
CA TRP A 97 33.29 39.20 9.80
C TRP A 97 34.65 38.53 9.87
N ASN A 98 34.71 37.22 9.61
CA ASN A 98 35.96 36.52 9.33
C ASN A 98 35.73 35.42 8.28
N ILE A 99 36.82 34.95 7.68
CA ILE A 99 36.82 33.84 6.72
C ILE A 99 37.30 32.57 7.43
N VAL A 100 36.57 31.48 7.30
CA VAL A 100 36.99 30.15 7.76
C VAL A 100 37.27 29.28 6.54
N LEU A 101 38.50 28.77 6.44
CA LEU A 101 38.97 27.95 5.33
C LEU A 101 39.30 26.53 5.83
N TYR A 102 38.88 25.53 5.06
CA TYR A 102 39.28 24.14 5.19
C TYR A 102 40.05 23.73 3.93
N PRO A 103 41.39 23.84 3.93
CA PRO A 103 42.21 23.65 2.72
C PRO A 103 42.14 22.23 2.13
N GLN A 104 41.71 21.24 2.92
CA GLN A 104 41.60 19.82 2.54
C GLN A 104 40.14 19.31 2.67
N GLY A 105 39.19 20.22 2.86
CA GLY A 105 37.77 19.90 3.00
C GLY A 105 37.24 19.86 4.43
N ASP A 106 35.98 20.24 4.60
CA ASP A 106 35.24 20.08 5.85
C ASP A 106 34.64 18.68 5.94
N SER A 107 35.30 17.78 6.68
CA SER A 107 34.86 16.39 6.87
C SER A 107 33.46 16.29 7.51
N ARG A 108 32.98 17.33 8.20
CA ARG A 108 31.62 17.32 8.79
C ARG A 108 30.54 17.42 7.70
N GLN A 109 30.89 17.96 6.55
CA GLN A 109 30.00 18.12 5.39
C GLN A 109 30.27 17.10 4.28
N ARG A 110 31.12 16.08 4.55
CA ARG A 110 31.51 15.03 3.57
C ARG A 110 32.08 15.61 2.27
N ALA A 111 32.86 16.68 2.39
CA ALA A 111 33.49 17.37 1.27
C ALA A 111 34.99 17.05 1.21
N GLU A 112 35.37 15.78 1.41
CA GLU A 112 36.76 15.36 1.21
C GLU A 112 37.22 15.72 -0.22
N ASP A 113 38.51 16.06 -0.37
CA ASP A 113 39.16 16.47 -1.64
C ASP A 113 38.71 17.82 -2.26
N ASN A 114 37.80 18.54 -1.62
CA ASN A 114 37.41 19.90 -2.01
C ASN A 114 37.89 20.93 -0.99
N VAL A 115 38.23 22.14 -1.43
CA VAL A 115 38.47 23.26 -0.53
C VAL A 115 37.12 23.80 -0.07
N SER A 116 36.92 23.92 1.24
CA SER A 116 35.71 24.55 1.80
C SER A 116 36.01 25.95 2.34
N ILE A 117 35.13 26.91 2.08
CA ILE A 117 35.28 28.29 2.55
C ILE A 117 33.96 28.85 3.04
N TYR A 118 34.01 29.52 4.20
CA TYR A 118 32.85 30.11 4.85
C TYR A 118 33.13 31.55 5.28
N LEU A 119 32.14 32.42 5.08
CA LEU A 119 32.08 33.74 5.70
C LEU A 119 31.31 33.58 7.00
N THR A 120 31.87 34.08 8.10
CA THR A 120 31.15 34.11 9.38
C THR A 120 30.99 35.54 9.86
N CYS A 121 29.80 35.83 10.39
CA CYS A 121 29.47 37.09 11.05
C CYS A 121 29.33 36.80 12.54
N ASP A 122 30.38 37.06 13.33
CA ASP A 122 30.35 36.77 14.76
C ASP A 122 29.77 37.99 15.52
N PRO A 123 28.62 37.87 16.19
CA PRO A 123 28.13 38.93 17.04
C PRO A 123 29.01 39.07 18.29
N LYS A 124 29.52 40.28 18.58
CA LYS A 124 30.01 40.59 19.93
C LYS A 124 28.99 40.10 20.97
N LYS A 125 29.46 39.39 22.00
CA LYS A 125 28.64 38.74 23.03
C LYS A 125 27.69 39.76 23.71
N LYS A 126 26.47 39.89 23.16
CA LYS A 126 25.20 40.47 23.68
C LYS A 126 24.35 41.03 22.51
N GLN A 127 23.87 40.16 21.61
CA GLN A 127 22.85 40.54 20.62
C GLN A 127 21.46 40.04 21.05
N PRO A 128 20.37 40.75 20.69
CA PRO A 128 19.01 40.33 20.99
C PRO A 128 18.65 39.00 20.30
N GLU A 129 17.63 38.31 20.80
CA GLU A 129 17.15 37.02 20.27
C GLU A 129 16.80 37.08 18.77
N ARG A 130 16.34 38.25 18.28
CA ARG A 130 15.94 38.50 16.89
C ARG A 130 17.03 39.15 16.02
N TRP A 131 18.29 39.11 16.45
CA TRP A 131 19.38 39.67 15.66
C TRP A 131 19.57 38.92 14.34
N HIS A 132 19.59 39.67 13.24
CA HIS A 132 19.87 39.18 11.91
C HIS A 132 20.61 40.25 11.09
N VAL A 133 21.37 39.79 10.09
CA VAL A 133 22.05 40.64 9.10
C VAL A 133 21.84 40.01 7.73
N TYR A 134 21.25 40.74 6.79
CA TYR A 134 21.17 40.30 5.41
C TYR A 134 22.38 40.81 4.64
N ALA A 135 23.16 39.89 4.08
CA ALA A 135 24.34 40.23 3.31
C ALA A 135 24.44 39.37 2.05
N GLN A 136 24.87 40.01 0.96
CA GLN A 136 25.38 39.33 -0.22
C GLN A 136 26.90 39.30 -0.12
N TYR A 137 27.50 38.15 -0.36
CA TYR A 137 28.94 38.01 -0.33
C TYR A 137 29.47 37.19 -1.51
N ALA A 138 30.73 37.41 -1.85
CA ALA A 138 31.43 36.62 -2.84
C ALA A 138 32.84 36.27 -2.34
N PHE A 139 33.32 35.08 -2.67
CA PHE A 139 34.71 34.72 -2.48
C PHE A 139 35.42 34.61 -3.81
N ALA A 140 36.67 35.06 -3.86
CA ALA A 140 37.60 34.81 -4.95
C ALA A 140 38.89 34.20 -4.40
N ILE A 141 39.25 32.99 -4.85
CA ILE A 141 40.59 32.42 -4.60
C ILE A 141 41.42 32.70 -5.84
N SER A 142 42.51 33.42 -5.67
CA SER A 142 43.22 34.11 -6.74
C SER A 142 44.72 33.91 -6.67
N ASN A 143 45.36 33.86 -7.84
CA ASN A 143 46.80 33.74 -7.94
C ASN A 143 47.49 34.95 -7.26
N PRO A 144 48.59 34.74 -6.50
CA PRO A 144 49.26 35.80 -5.75
C PRO A 144 49.99 36.82 -6.63
N HIS A 145 50.35 36.46 -7.87
CA HIS A 145 51.10 37.27 -8.83
C HIS A 145 50.24 37.76 -10.00
N ASP A 146 49.08 37.14 -10.24
CA ASP A 146 48.14 37.50 -11.28
C ASP A 146 46.71 37.55 -10.74
N ARG A 147 46.30 38.74 -10.31
CA ARG A 147 45.00 38.96 -9.66
C ARG A 147 43.82 38.97 -10.64
N THR A 148 44.06 38.70 -11.93
CA THR A 148 43.00 38.43 -12.92
C THR A 148 42.71 36.93 -13.06
N CYS A 149 43.56 36.07 -12.49
CA CYS A 149 43.41 34.62 -12.47
C CYS A 149 42.80 34.17 -11.13
N TYR A 150 41.51 33.78 -11.14
CA TYR A 150 40.78 33.38 -9.94
C TYR A 150 39.60 32.43 -10.23
N ILE A 151 39.11 31.78 -9.16
CA ILE A 151 37.80 31.13 -9.10
C ILE A 151 36.95 31.90 -8.13
N GLN A 152 35.66 32.07 -8.45
CA GLN A 152 34.74 32.82 -7.61
C GLN A 152 33.37 32.18 -7.50
N HIS A 153 32.74 32.36 -6.34
CA HIS A 153 31.33 32.08 -6.09
C HIS A 153 30.74 33.23 -5.27
N HIS A 154 29.44 33.48 -5.44
CA HIS A 154 28.70 34.49 -4.71
C HIS A 154 27.36 33.94 -4.19
N GLU A 155 26.86 34.52 -3.11
CA GLU A 155 25.59 34.13 -2.49
C GLU A 155 24.97 35.28 -1.68
N GLN A 156 23.73 35.10 -1.25
CA GLN A 156 22.94 36.05 -0.45
C GLN A 156 22.32 35.29 0.72
N MET A 157 22.61 35.70 1.95
CA MET A 157 22.16 34.96 3.14
C MET A 157 21.79 35.88 4.29
N TYR A 158 20.91 35.35 5.16
CA TYR A 158 20.65 35.92 6.48
C TYR A 158 21.57 35.28 7.51
N PHE A 159 22.44 36.10 8.10
CA PHE A 159 23.24 35.74 9.25
C PHE A 159 22.43 35.97 10.50
N THR A 160 22.26 34.94 11.33
CA THR A 160 21.46 34.99 12.55
C THR A 160 22.28 34.51 13.74
N LYS A 161 21.73 34.65 14.95
CA LYS A 161 22.38 34.14 16.16
C LYS A 161 22.58 32.61 16.14
N SER A 162 21.65 31.85 15.52
CA SER A 162 21.73 30.39 15.43
C SER A 162 22.58 29.92 14.25
N VAL A 163 22.62 30.70 13.17
CA VAL A 163 23.40 30.39 11.96
C VAL A 163 24.23 31.62 11.57
N SER A 164 25.45 31.69 12.11
CA SER A 164 26.36 32.82 11.94
C SER A 164 27.40 32.63 10.83
N GLY A 165 27.38 31.49 10.12
CA GLY A 165 28.35 31.17 9.08
C GLY A 165 27.71 30.53 7.85
N TRP A 166 28.07 31.03 6.68
CA TRP A 166 27.57 30.58 5.37
C TRP A 166 28.73 30.47 4.37
N GLY A 167 28.62 29.55 3.42
CA GLY A 167 29.67 29.32 2.42
C GLY A 167 29.53 27.96 1.77
N TRP A 168 30.62 27.53 1.13
CA TRP A 168 30.63 26.35 0.28
C TRP A 168 31.48 25.25 0.91
N PRO A 169 30.87 24.09 1.26
CA PRO A 169 31.61 22.88 1.58
C PRO A 169 32.49 22.41 0.41
N ASP A 170 32.02 22.59 -0.82
CA ASP A 170 32.61 22.13 -2.07
C ASP A 170 32.96 23.30 -3.01
N PHE A 171 33.63 24.33 -2.49
CA PHE A 171 33.94 25.54 -3.26
C PHE A 171 34.74 25.26 -4.54
N VAL A 172 35.73 24.38 -4.45
CA VAL A 172 36.55 23.96 -5.60
C VAL A 172 37.31 22.68 -5.29
N GLU A 173 37.42 21.77 -6.26
CA GLU A 173 38.31 20.61 -6.16
C GLU A 173 39.76 21.03 -5.92
N LEU A 174 40.39 20.51 -4.88
CA LEU A 174 41.73 20.94 -4.45
C LEU A 174 42.78 20.82 -5.58
N ARG A 175 42.71 19.74 -6.37
CA ARG A 175 43.62 19.49 -7.51
C ARG A 175 43.56 20.57 -8.59
N LYS A 176 42.41 21.23 -8.79
CA LYS A 176 42.22 22.26 -9.82
C LYS A 176 42.91 23.58 -9.46
N LEU A 177 43.35 23.75 -8.21
CA LEU A 177 44.05 24.94 -7.77
C LEU A 177 45.55 24.92 -8.12
N PHE A 178 46.15 23.74 -8.30
CA PHE A 178 47.57 23.55 -8.58
C PHE A 178 47.91 23.49 -10.07
N SER A 179 46.91 23.47 -10.95
CA SER A 179 47.09 23.38 -12.40
C SER A 179 46.27 24.43 -13.13
N PRO A 180 46.73 24.95 -14.29
CA PRO A 180 45.90 25.74 -15.19
C PRO A 180 44.68 24.90 -15.63
N ALA A 181 43.46 25.42 -15.41
CA ALA A 181 42.20 24.76 -15.74
C ALA A 181 41.09 25.80 -15.99
N ASP A 182 39.99 25.41 -16.64
CA ASP A 182 38.79 26.23 -16.85
C ASP A 182 39.11 27.65 -17.36
N SER A 183 39.73 27.75 -18.54
CA SER A 183 40.19 28.99 -19.22
C SER A 183 41.36 29.76 -18.57
N ARG A 184 41.87 29.31 -17.40
CA ARG A 184 43.03 29.93 -16.75
C ARG A 184 44.35 29.47 -17.37
N VAL A 185 45.28 30.42 -17.57
CA VAL A 185 46.63 30.15 -18.11
C VAL A 185 47.66 29.85 -17.01
N LYS A 186 47.31 30.14 -15.73
CA LYS A 186 48.17 29.95 -14.56
C LYS A 186 47.44 29.17 -13.45
N PRO A 187 48.16 28.44 -12.58
CA PRO A 187 47.55 27.85 -11.37
C PRO A 187 47.11 28.96 -10.40
N ILE A 188 46.19 28.64 -9.49
CA ILE A 188 45.69 29.57 -8.46
C ILE A 188 46.58 29.55 -7.22
N ILE A 189 47.14 28.37 -6.89
CA ILE A 189 48.18 28.23 -5.89
C ILE A 189 49.51 28.19 -6.63
N GLU A 190 50.32 29.22 -6.42
CA GLU A 190 51.64 29.35 -7.05
C GLU A 190 52.67 29.65 -5.97
N ASN A 191 53.82 28.97 -6.02
CA ASN A 191 54.87 29.04 -4.98
C ASN A 191 54.37 28.71 -3.56
N ASP A 192 53.41 27.77 -3.45
CA ASP A 192 52.75 27.40 -2.20
C ASP A 192 52.00 28.56 -1.52
N GLU A 193 51.59 29.57 -2.30
CA GLU A 193 50.83 30.72 -1.81
C GLU A 193 49.58 30.97 -2.66
N THR A 194 48.55 31.55 -2.03
CA THR A 194 47.35 32.07 -2.71
C THR A 194 46.75 33.22 -1.93
N ILE A 195 45.74 33.89 -2.50
CA ILE A 195 45.01 34.96 -1.83
C ILE A 195 43.52 34.68 -1.94
N VAL A 196 42.87 34.65 -0.78
CA VAL A 196 41.43 34.54 -0.64
C VAL A 196 40.86 35.93 -0.42
N THR A 197 39.97 36.39 -1.28
CA THR A 197 39.31 37.70 -1.16
C THR A 197 37.82 37.51 -0.93
N ALA A 198 37.28 38.09 0.14
CA ALA A 198 35.86 38.17 0.42
C ALA A 198 35.33 39.55 0.03
N TYR A 199 34.22 39.60 -0.69
CA TYR A 199 33.43 40.81 -0.92
C TYR A 199 32.15 40.67 -0.11
N VAL A 200 31.76 41.70 0.63
CA VAL A 200 30.54 41.68 1.44
C VAL A 200 29.76 42.96 1.21
N ARG A 201 28.51 42.82 0.81
CA ARG A 201 27.51 43.87 0.63
C ARG A 201 26.43 43.66 1.70
N VAL A 202 26.31 44.59 2.64
CA VAL A 202 25.33 44.51 3.75
C VAL A 202 24.13 45.38 3.44
N PHE A 203 22.92 44.83 3.51
CA PHE A 203 21.68 45.54 3.18
C PHE A 203 20.96 46.12 4.40
N ASP A 204 20.24 47.21 4.17
CA ASP A 204 19.31 47.78 5.15
C ASP A 204 17.91 47.15 4.93
N ILE A 205 17.68 45.96 5.48
CA ILE A 205 16.35 45.33 5.47
C ILE A 205 15.58 45.75 6.72
N THR A 206 14.45 46.41 6.52
CA THR A 206 13.50 46.81 7.57
C THR A 206 12.30 45.86 7.59
N GLU A 207 11.51 45.87 8.68
CA GLU A 207 10.27 45.08 8.75
C GLU A 207 9.32 45.42 7.58
N ALA A 208 9.37 46.65 7.07
CA ALA A 208 8.56 47.13 5.93
C ALA A 208 8.94 46.50 4.58
N ASP A 209 10.12 45.88 4.46
CA ASP A 209 10.58 45.19 3.26
C ASP A 209 10.08 43.73 3.19
N THR A 210 9.41 43.25 4.25
CA THR A 210 8.76 41.94 4.28
C THR A 210 7.53 41.99 3.38
N PRO A 211 7.43 41.15 2.34
CA PRO A 211 6.24 41.14 1.48
C PRO A 211 4.98 40.79 2.30
N ALA A 212 3.94 41.61 2.21
CA ALA A 212 2.70 41.45 2.98
C ALA A 212 2.03 40.06 2.85
N HIS A 213 2.29 39.35 1.75
CA HIS A 213 1.79 38.00 1.54
C HIS A 213 2.47 36.94 2.44
N LEU A 214 3.72 37.16 2.85
CA LEU A 214 4.45 36.31 3.79
C LEU A 214 3.97 36.52 5.22
N GLU A 215 3.73 37.77 5.64
CA GLU A 215 3.11 38.06 6.94
C GLU A 215 1.73 37.40 7.05
N SER A 216 0.88 37.59 6.04
CA SER A 216 -0.46 36.97 5.98
C SER A 216 -0.42 35.44 5.95
N HIS A 217 0.64 34.83 5.41
CA HIS A 217 0.82 33.38 5.39
C HIS A 217 1.29 32.86 6.76
N MET A 218 2.26 33.54 7.38
CA MET A 218 2.77 33.20 8.71
C MET A 218 1.72 33.38 9.80
N GLU A 219 0.89 34.43 9.72
CA GLU A 219 -0.24 34.63 10.63
C GLU A 219 -1.27 33.51 10.49
N ARG A 220 -1.57 33.08 9.25
CA ARG A 220 -2.44 31.93 8.99
C ARG A 220 -1.85 30.63 9.54
N GLU A 221 -0.57 30.37 9.32
CA GLU A 221 0.10 29.18 9.85
C GLU A 221 0.17 29.18 11.39
N GLN A 222 0.42 30.34 12.01
CA GLN A 222 0.37 30.48 13.47
C GLN A 222 -1.03 30.26 14.01
N GLN A 223 -2.05 30.83 13.36
CA GLN A 223 -3.44 30.64 13.73
C GLN A 223 -3.85 29.17 13.59
N ASP A 224 -3.49 28.51 12.49
CA ASP A 224 -3.72 27.08 12.28
C ASP A 224 -2.99 26.22 13.30
N HIS A 225 -1.75 26.58 13.68
CA HIS A 225 -1.01 25.85 14.70
C HIS A 225 -1.61 26.04 16.10
N VAL A 226 -2.03 27.25 16.46
CA VAL A 226 -2.73 27.54 17.71
C VAL A 226 -4.07 26.81 17.74
N ASP A 227 -4.83 26.83 16.64
CA ASP A 227 -6.10 26.13 16.53
C ASP A 227 -5.92 24.62 16.58
N LYS A 228 -4.87 24.08 15.96
CA LYS A 228 -4.53 22.65 16.02
C LYS A 228 -4.06 22.25 17.40
N LYS A 229 -3.31 23.11 18.10
CA LYS A 229 -2.89 22.90 19.49
C LYS A 229 -4.10 22.94 20.44
N ARG A 230 -4.97 23.95 20.31
CA ARG A 230 -6.23 24.07 21.05
C ARG A 230 -7.14 22.86 20.81
N LYS A 231 -7.35 22.46 19.55
CA LYS A 231 -8.12 21.26 19.20
C LYS A 231 -7.53 19.99 19.82
N ARG A 232 -6.19 19.85 19.81
CA ARG A 232 -5.50 18.72 20.48
C ARG A 232 -5.75 18.72 21.98
N GLU A 233 -5.58 19.87 22.62
CA GLU A 233 -5.83 20.06 24.06
C GLU A 233 -7.31 19.76 24.41
N GLU A 234 -8.28 20.22 23.61
CA GLU A 234 -9.71 19.91 23.76
C GLU A 234 -10.01 18.41 23.55
N THR A 235 -9.43 17.75 22.55
CA THR A 235 -9.59 16.29 22.38
C THR A 235 -8.94 15.47 23.50
N HIS A 236 -7.97 16.02 24.23
CA HIS A 236 -7.40 15.35 25.40
C HIS A 236 -8.28 15.46 26.65
N LEU A 237 -9.26 16.36 26.67
CA LEU A 237 -10.20 16.53 27.79
C LEU A 237 -11.39 15.57 27.73
N ASP A 238 -11.73 15.08 26.54
CA ASP A 238 -12.88 14.20 26.34
C ASP A 238 -12.47 12.79 25.94
N PHE A 239 -13.39 11.85 26.08
CA PHE A 239 -13.33 10.54 25.44
C PHE A 239 -14.74 10.11 25.01
N THR A 240 -14.83 9.04 24.24
CA THR A 240 -16.13 8.47 23.84
C THR A 240 -16.47 7.24 24.66
N THR A 241 -17.73 7.12 25.07
CA THR A 241 -18.26 5.90 25.68
C THR A 241 -19.38 5.32 24.83
N LYS A 242 -19.40 3.99 24.70
CA LYS A 242 -20.46 3.26 24.01
C LYS A 242 -21.42 2.66 25.03
N ILE A 243 -22.72 2.84 24.78
CA ILE A 243 -23.79 2.34 25.66
C ILE A 243 -24.52 1.21 24.95
N ILE A 244 -24.65 0.06 25.61
CA ILE A 244 -25.54 -1.02 25.21
C ILE A 244 -26.86 -0.84 25.98
N THR A 245 -27.94 -0.67 25.24
CA THR A 245 -29.32 -0.64 25.75
C THR A 245 -30.01 -1.98 25.49
N ASP A 246 -31.14 -2.23 26.16
CA ASP A 246 -31.99 -3.40 25.90
C ASP A 246 -32.40 -3.52 24.43
N GLU A 247 -32.64 -2.39 23.74
CA GLU A 247 -32.96 -2.37 22.31
C GLU A 247 -31.79 -2.87 21.46
N THR A 248 -30.59 -2.35 21.70
CA THR A 248 -29.38 -2.78 20.97
C THR A 248 -29.04 -4.24 21.25
N PHE A 249 -29.19 -4.68 22.50
CA PHE A 249 -28.98 -6.07 22.89
C PHE A 249 -30.03 -7.00 22.24
N ARG A 250 -31.30 -6.56 22.17
CA ARG A 250 -32.38 -7.30 21.51
C ARG A 250 -32.13 -7.49 20.03
N ALA A 251 -31.63 -6.46 19.34
CA ALA A 251 -31.34 -6.51 17.91
C ALA A 251 -30.09 -7.34 17.56
N HIS A 252 -29.17 -7.52 18.51
CA HIS A 252 -27.88 -8.15 18.28
C HIS A 252 -27.99 -9.66 18.01
N GLN A 253 -27.60 -10.07 16.80
CA GLN A 253 -27.63 -11.46 16.34
C GLN A 253 -26.37 -12.25 16.68
N GLY A 254 -25.32 -11.60 17.17
CA GLY A 254 -23.99 -12.20 17.31
C GLY A 254 -23.66 -12.71 18.71
N PHE A 255 -22.39 -13.07 18.88
CA PHE A 255 -21.79 -13.40 20.17
C PHE A 255 -21.65 -12.14 21.05
N ASP A 256 -21.68 -12.29 22.37
CA ASP A 256 -21.69 -11.22 23.38
C ASP A 256 -22.91 -10.29 23.26
N LEU A 257 -22.83 -9.09 23.84
CA LEU A 257 -23.92 -8.12 23.84
C LEU A 257 -23.94 -7.24 22.57
N ALA A 258 -22.78 -7.06 21.94
CA ALA A 258 -22.61 -6.28 20.72
C ALA A 258 -21.28 -6.63 20.03
N LEU A 259 -21.16 -6.30 18.73
CA LEU A 259 -19.89 -6.37 18.01
C LEU A 259 -19.11 -5.05 18.16
N PHE A 260 -17.94 -5.11 18.79
CA PHE A 260 -17.10 -3.93 18.99
C PHE A 260 -15.98 -3.79 17.95
N ASP A 261 -15.37 -4.90 17.52
CA ASP A 261 -14.17 -4.94 16.67
C ASP A 261 -14.28 -6.03 15.58
N ASP A 262 -15.34 -6.00 14.77
CA ASP A 262 -15.43 -6.84 13.58
C ASP A 262 -14.98 -6.06 12.34
N ARG A 263 -13.88 -6.49 11.71
CA ARG A 263 -13.36 -5.89 10.46
C ARG A 263 -14.11 -6.35 9.22
N THR A 264 -14.98 -7.35 9.36
CA THR A 264 -15.65 -8.05 8.24
C THR A 264 -17.11 -7.65 8.08
N ILE A 265 -17.71 -7.05 9.10
CA ILE A 265 -19.11 -6.61 9.13
C ILE A 265 -19.14 -5.23 9.77
N HIS A 266 -19.92 -4.30 9.20
CA HIS A 266 -20.11 -2.98 9.80
C HIS A 266 -20.59 -3.15 11.26
N PRO A 267 -19.84 -2.65 12.26
CA PRO A 267 -20.28 -2.70 13.65
C PRO A 267 -21.67 -2.07 13.74
N PHE A 268 -22.58 -2.71 14.47
CA PHE A 268 -23.89 -2.10 14.74
C PHE A 268 -23.65 -0.74 15.41
N ASP A 269 -24.36 0.30 14.96
CA ASP A 269 -24.20 1.65 15.51
C ASP A 269 -24.69 1.70 16.95
N LEU A 270 -23.78 1.40 17.89
CA LEU A 270 -24.07 1.56 19.31
C LEU A 270 -24.20 3.05 19.64
N PRO A 271 -25.18 3.44 20.46
CA PRO A 271 -25.26 4.77 21.03
C PRO A 271 -23.91 5.17 21.65
N THR A 272 -23.28 6.18 21.05
CA THR A 272 -21.93 6.63 21.40
C THR A 272 -22.00 8.06 21.87
N PHE A 273 -21.51 8.32 23.09
CA PHE A 273 -21.57 9.62 23.74
C PHE A 273 -20.16 10.16 23.96
N ARG A 274 -19.96 11.44 23.66
CA ARG A 274 -18.75 12.18 24.03
C ARG A 274 -18.88 12.63 25.48
N VAL A 275 -17.86 12.34 26.28
CA VAL A 275 -17.83 12.52 27.73
C VAL A 275 -16.60 13.31 28.12
N ASP A 276 -16.79 14.37 28.89
CA ASP A 276 -15.70 15.11 29.53
C ASP A 276 -15.12 14.25 30.67
N LYS A 277 -13.79 14.10 30.70
CA LYS A 277 -13.06 13.32 31.70
C LYS A 277 -13.35 13.75 33.13
N GLN A 278 -13.53 15.05 33.36
CA GLN A 278 -13.78 15.62 34.68
C GLN A 278 -15.27 15.66 35.04
N GLN A 279 -16.18 15.35 34.09
CA GLN A 279 -17.59 15.23 34.39
C GLN A 279 -17.82 14.16 35.46
N THR A 280 -18.64 14.47 36.47
CA THR A 280 -19.01 13.49 37.48
C THR A 280 -19.89 12.40 36.86
N PHE A 281 -19.77 11.19 37.38
CA PHE A 281 -20.56 10.05 36.92
C PHE A 281 -22.06 10.29 37.11
N LEU A 282 -22.48 10.90 38.22
CA LEU A 282 -23.89 11.18 38.50
C LEU A 282 -24.47 12.23 37.53
N ASP A 283 -23.69 13.25 37.15
CA ASP A 283 -24.11 14.22 36.14
C ASP A 283 -24.23 13.56 34.76
N PHE A 284 -23.25 12.72 34.39
CA PHE A 284 -23.30 11.93 33.16
C PHE A 284 -24.52 11.01 33.13
N LYS A 285 -24.75 10.24 34.19
CA LYS A 285 -25.90 9.34 34.34
C LYS A 285 -27.22 10.09 34.21
N SER A 286 -27.34 11.27 34.83
CA SER A 286 -28.55 12.08 34.79
C SER A 286 -28.84 12.59 33.38
N LYS A 287 -27.80 13.07 32.67
CA LYS A 287 -27.91 13.49 31.28
C LYS A 287 -28.26 12.32 30.36
N LEU A 288 -27.61 11.17 30.54
CA LEU A 288 -27.90 9.97 29.76
C LEU A 288 -29.34 9.49 29.96
N ALA A 289 -29.82 9.48 31.20
CA ALA A 289 -31.22 9.15 31.50
C ALA A 289 -32.17 10.10 30.75
N GLN A 290 -31.91 11.41 30.82
CA GLN A 290 -32.71 12.41 30.12
C GLN A 290 -32.69 12.22 28.60
N ASP A 291 -31.51 12.01 28.00
CA ASP A 291 -31.34 11.83 26.56
C ASP A 291 -32.08 10.57 26.04
N LEU A 292 -32.20 9.54 26.89
CA LEU A 292 -32.89 8.29 26.59
C LEU A 292 -34.34 8.23 27.11
N GLY A 293 -34.86 9.31 27.71
CA GLY A 293 -36.24 9.39 28.19
C GLY A 293 -36.54 8.67 29.51
N TYR A 294 -35.52 8.36 30.32
CA TYR A 294 -35.64 7.77 31.64
C TYR A 294 -35.42 8.78 32.78
N GLN A 295 -35.87 8.44 33.99
CA GLN A 295 -35.42 9.11 35.20
C GLN A 295 -34.08 8.53 35.68
N PRO A 296 -33.19 9.30 36.34
CA PRO A 296 -31.90 8.80 36.81
C PRO A 296 -31.99 7.59 37.76
N ASN A 297 -33.08 7.48 38.52
CA ASN A 297 -33.32 6.34 39.42
C ASN A 297 -33.93 5.10 38.73
N GLN A 298 -34.28 5.20 37.45
CA GLN A 298 -34.81 4.09 36.64
C GLN A 298 -33.71 3.39 35.85
N ILE A 299 -32.46 3.83 35.94
CA ILE A 299 -31.35 3.20 35.22
C ILE A 299 -30.19 2.90 36.16
N ARG A 300 -29.47 1.83 35.86
CA ARG A 300 -28.19 1.48 36.47
C ARG A 300 -27.17 1.19 35.36
N LEU A 301 -25.92 1.58 35.59
CA LEU A 301 -24.85 1.42 34.60
C LEU A 301 -23.84 0.39 35.09
N TRP A 302 -23.58 -0.61 34.24
CA TRP A 302 -22.57 -1.63 34.45
C TRP A 302 -21.38 -1.39 33.53
N VAL A 303 -20.18 -1.48 34.08
CA VAL A 303 -18.95 -1.46 33.29
C VAL A 303 -18.76 -2.82 32.63
N LEU A 304 -18.57 -2.83 31.30
CA LEU A 304 -18.17 -4.03 30.58
C LEU A 304 -16.65 -4.18 30.64
N VAL A 305 -16.21 -5.39 30.95
CA VAL A 305 -14.79 -5.75 31.01
C VAL A 305 -14.48 -6.86 30.02
N THR A 306 -13.29 -6.83 29.46
CA THR A 306 -12.77 -7.94 28.65
C THR A 306 -12.24 -9.03 29.57
N ARG A 307 -12.80 -10.24 29.46
CA ARG A 307 -12.40 -11.42 30.24
C ARG A 307 -11.23 -12.17 29.58
N GLY A 308 -10.62 -13.11 30.30
CA GLY A 308 -9.47 -13.90 29.82
C GLY A 308 -9.75 -14.72 28.54
N ASN A 309 -11.00 -15.11 28.33
CA ASN A 309 -11.50 -15.79 27.13
C ASN A 309 -11.88 -14.82 25.98
N LYS A 310 -11.52 -13.53 26.09
CA LYS A 310 -11.76 -12.44 25.13
C LYS A 310 -13.22 -12.01 24.97
N THR A 311 -14.15 -12.50 25.81
CA THR A 311 -15.52 -11.99 25.82
C THR A 311 -15.60 -10.64 26.53
N ILE A 312 -16.59 -9.83 26.18
CA ILE A 312 -16.83 -8.51 26.78
C ILE A 312 -18.19 -8.54 27.47
N ARG A 313 -18.19 -8.56 28.80
CA ARG A 313 -19.39 -8.77 29.63
C ARG A 313 -19.52 -7.72 30.74
N PRO A 314 -20.75 -7.37 31.17
CA PRO A 314 -20.95 -6.61 32.40
C PRO A 314 -20.28 -7.32 33.57
N ALA A 315 -19.56 -6.60 34.41
CA ALA A 315 -18.91 -7.20 35.58
C ALA A 315 -19.09 -6.38 36.86
N VAL A 316 -19.09 -5.05 36.76
CA VAL A 316 -19.11 -4.17 37.94
C VAL A 316 -20.12 -3.06 37.74
N VAL A 317 -21.03 -2.89 38.70
CA VAL A 317 -21.91 -1.72 38.79
C VAL A 317 -21.09 -0.48 39.12
N VAL A 318 -21.33 0.63 38.40
CA VAL A 318 -20.68 1.89 38.74
C VAL A 318 -21.22 2.41 40.09
N PRO A 319 -20.37 2.66 41.11
CA PRO A 319 -20.81 3.12 42.42
C PRO A 319 -21.52 4.48 42.37
N GLU A 320 -22.69 4.56 42.99
CA GLU A 320 -23.49 5.81 43.04
C GLU A 320 -23.37 6.57 44.37
N HIS A 321 -22.68 5.98 45.36
CA HIS A 321 -22.54 6.57 46.70
C HIS A 321 -21.44 7.64 46.78
N ASP A 322 -20.53 7.68 45.80
CA ASP A 322 -19.46 8.69 45.71
C ASP A 322 -19.85 9.79 44.70
N PRO A 323 -20.30 10.97 45.17
CA PRO A 323 -20.68 12.07 44.28
C PRO A 323 -19.48 12.73 43.58
N THR A 324 -18.25 12.41 44.00
CA THR A 324 -17.02 12.97 43.41
C THR A 324 -16.41 12.06 42.33
N LEU A 325 -16.98 10.88 42.10
CA LEU A 325 -16.51 9.93 41.11
C LEU A 325 -16.63 10.52 39.70
N THR A 326 -15.50 10.70 39.02
CA THR A 326 -15.46 11.22 37.64
C THR A 326 -15.48 10.11 36.60
N MET A 327 -15.91 10.44 35.39
CA MET A 327 -15.94 9.52 34.25
C MET A 327 -14.55 9.00 33.86
N GLU A 328 -13.50 9.81 34.05
CA GLU A 328 -12.11 9.36 33.91
C GLU A 328 -11.74 8.27 34.90
N VAL A 329 -12.12 8.42 36.18
CA VAL A 329 -11.83 7.40 37.20
C VAL A 329 -12.61 6.11 36.92
N VAL A 330 -13.86 6.20 36.46
CA VAL A 330 -14.65 5.03 36.03
C VAL A 330 -13.93 4.30 34.88
N ARG A 331 -13.49 5.03 33.84
CA ARG A 331 -12.73 4.45 32.72
C ARG A 331 -11.43 3.78 33.19
N ASP A 332 -10.60 4.51 33.90
CA ASP A 332 -9.22 4.08 34.18
C ASP A 332 -9.13 2.98 35.24
N LYS A 333 -10.02 3.00 36.24
CA LYS A 333 -9.99 2.04 37.34
C LYS A 333 -10.91 0.84 37.14
N MET A 334 -12.03 0.98 36.42
CA MET A 334 -13.05 -0.08 36.32
C MET A 334 -13.06 -0.79 34.96
N ALA A 335 -12.71 -0.13 33.85
CA ALA A 335 -12.76 -0.71 32.49
C ALA A 335 -11.43 -1.36 32.03
N SER A 336 -10.56 -1.72 32.97
CA SER A 336 -9.33 -2.52 32.79
C SER A 336 -8.54 -2.24 31.49
N LYS A 337 -7.71 -1.20 31.48
CA LYS A 337 -6.75 -0.83 30.39
C LYS A 337 -7.36 -0.68 28.97
N ALA A 338 -8.68 -0.72 28.80
CA ALA A 338 -9.33 -0.48 27.52
C ALA A 338 -9.19 0.99 27.11
N GLN A 339 -9.01 1.26 25.81
CA GLN A 339 -8.95 2.65 25.30
C GLN A 339 -10.33 3.33 25.36
N ASP A 340 -11.41 2.56 25.25
CA ASP A 340 -12.79 3.05 25.25
C ASP A 340 -13.61 2.44 26.39
N LEU A 341 -14.35 3.27 27.12
CA LEU A 341 -15.30 2.83 28.14
C LEU A 341 -16.57 2.30 27.48
N LYS A 342 -16.97 1.09 27.85
CA LYS A 342 -18.21 0.45 27.39
C LYS A 342 -19.12 0.22 28.60
N LEU A 343 -20.36 0.66 28.50
CA LEU A 343 -21.35 0.52 29.57
C LEU A 343 -22.58 -0.23 29.09
N TYR A 344 -23.16 -1.03 29.97
CA TYR A 344 -24.47 -1.64 29.79
C TYR A 344 -25.47 -0.87 30.64
N LEU A 345 -26.55 -0.41 30.02
CA LEU A 345 -27.64 0.31 30.66
C LEU A 345 -28.71 -0.70 31.07
N GLU A 346 -28.77 -0.98 32.36
CA GLU A 346 -29.82 -1.75 33.00
C GLU A 346 -31.01 -0.82 33.28
N VAL A 347 -32.17 -1.11 32.69
CA VAL A 347 -33.42 -0.42 33.03
C VAL A 347 -34.03 -1.10 34.26
N LEU A 348 -34.20 -0.32 35.33
CA LEU A 348 -34.78 -0.77 36.59
C LEU A 348 -36.30 -0.66 36.49
N ASP A 349 -36.97 -1.79 36.30
CA ASP A 349 -38.43 -1.84 36.20
C ASP A 349 -39.07 -1.72 37.62
N PRO A 350 -39.97 -0.74 37.85
CA PRO A 350 -40.75 -0.65 39.09
C PRO A 350 -41.63 -1.89 39.38
N ALA A 351 -42.01 -2.66 38.36
CA ALA A 351 -42.86 -3.85 38.47
C ALA A 351 -42.09 -5.17 38.70
N HIS A 352 -40.78 -5.22 38.41
CA HIS A 352 -39.97 -6.45 38.44
C HIS A 352 -38.79 -6.43 39.44
N GLU A 353 -38.98 -5.80 40.61
CA GLU A 353 -38.09 -5.90 41.78
C GLU A 353 -36.61 -5.51 41.57
N ALA A 354 -36.33 -4.43 40.84
CA ALA A 354 -35.04 -3.78 40.94
C ALA A 354 -34.95 -2.98 42.26
N GLN A 355 -34.74 -3.65 43.40
CA GLN A 355 -34.46 -2.95 44.66
C GLN A 355 -33.13 -2.17 44.57
N PRO A 356 -33.02 -1.02 45.27
CA PRO A 356 -31.80 -0.21 45.28
C PRO A 356 -30.68 -0.95 46.02
N VAL A 357 -29.70 -1.40 45.25
CA VAL A 357 -28.28 -1.65 45.59
C VAL A 357 -27.96 -1.86 47.07
N GLU A 358 -28.11 -3.11 47.51
CA GLU A 358 -27.04 -3.92 48.10
C GLU A 358 -27.33 -5.35 47.65
N SER A 359 -26.48 -5.89 46.76
CA SER A 359 -26.61 -7.26 46.28
C SER A 359 -26.78 -8.18 47.47
N LYS A 360 -27.95 -8.81 47.62
CA LYS A 360 -28.11 -9.85 48.64
C LYS A 360 -27.03 -10.89 48.36
N GLU A 361 -26.30 -11.29 49.40
CA GLU A 361 -25.15 -12.19 49.28
C GLU A 361 -25.52 -13.42 48.42
N GLY A 362 -24.83 -13.61 47.30
CA GLY A 362 -25.09 -14.71 46.36
C GLY A 362 -26.11 -14.44 45.24
N GLN A 363 -26.62 -13.21 45.08
CA GLN A 363 -27.42 -12.82 43.91
C GLN A 363 -26.53 -12.50 42.70
N LEU A 364 -26.90 -12.98 41.52
CA LEU A 364 -26.18 -12.85 40.26
C LEU A 364 -27.09 -12.18 39.21
N MET A 365 -26.53 -11.27 38.42
CA MET A 365 -27.17 -10.72 37.23
C MET A 365 -26.76 -11.53 35.99
N ILE A 366 -27.73 -12.20 35.36
CA ILE A 366 -27.53 -12.94 34.12
C ILE A 366 -28.24 -12.26 32.96
N LEU A 367 -27.69 -12.40 31.76
CA LEU A 367 -28.30 -11.97 30.51
C LEU A 367 -28.91 -13.17 29.80
N VAL A 368 -30.01 -12.95 29.07
CA VAL A 368 -30.71 -14.04 28.39
C VAL A 368 -30.91 -13.70 26.92
N LYS A 369 -30.66 -14.69 26.05
CA LYS A 369 -30.97 -14.66 24.62
C LYS A 369 -31.92 -15.78 24.25
N CYS A 370 -32.78 -15.52 23.28
CA CYS A 370 -33.65 -16.51 22.67
C CYS A 370 -33.14 -16.85 21.27
N PHE A 371 -32.88 -18.13 21.00
CA PHE A 371 -32.69 -18.62 19.64
C PHE A 371 -34.03 -19.08 19.06
N ASN A 372 -34.48 -18.38 18.02
CA ASN A 372 -35.68 -18.76 17.30
C ASN A 372 -35.34 -19.71 16.15
N VAL A 373 -35.64 -20.99 16.34
CA VAL A 373 -35.37 -22.06 15.36
C VAL A 373 -36.13 -21.86 14.05
N SER A 374 -37.33 -21.26 14.05
CA SER A 374 -38.08 -21.08 12.79
C SER A 374 -37.55 -19.90 11.98
N HIS A 375 -37.14 -18.84 12.65
CA HIS A 375 -36.65 -17.62 12.01
C HIS A 375 -35.14 -17.60 11.81
N GLN A 376 -34.39 -18.52 12.44
CA GLN A 376 -32.93 -18.56 12.41
C GLN A 376 -32.34 -17.22 12.87
N THR A 377 -32.78 -16.76 14.04
CA THR A 377 -32.39 -15.47 14.64
C THR A 377 -32.12 -15.62 16.13
N LEU A 378 -31.19 -14.82 16.65
CA LEU A 378 -30.97 -14.62 18.09
C LEU A 378 -31.61 -13.30 18.52
N VAL A 379 -32.27 -13.30 19.68
CA VAL A 379 -32.90 -12.09 20.22
C VAL A 379 -32.52 -11.94 21.67
N GLY A 380 -31.92 -10.81 22.03
CA GLY A 380 -31.68 -10.44 23.43
C GLY A 380 -33.01 -10.23 24.17
N VAL A 381 -33.24 -10.97 25.24
CA VAL A 381 -34.45 -10.89 26.07
C VAL A 381 -34.29 -9.85 27.17
N GLY A 382 -33.05 -9.60 27.60
CA GLY A 382 -32.69 -8.67 28.66
C GLY A 382 -31.95 -9.40 29.78
N HIS A 383 -32.08 -8.90 31.00
CA HIS A 383 -31.39 -9.42 32.18
C HIS A 383 -32.37 -10.02 33.21
N PHE A 384 -31.86 -10.89 34.07
CA PHE A 384 -32.57 -11.50 35.19
C PHE A 384 -31.64 -11.56 36.40
N TYR A 385 -32.24 -11.48 37.59
CA TYR A 385 -31.55 -11.75 38.84
C TYR A 385 -31.88 -13.16 39.34
N VAL A 386 -30.85 -13.94 39.60
CA VAL A 386 -30.96 -15.31 40.14
C VAL A 386 -30.05 -15.45 41.35
N HIS A 387 -30.32 -16.43 42.21
CA HIS A 387 -29.42 -16.72 43.33
C HIS A 387 -28.48 -17.88 42.98
N GLN A 388 -27.19 -17.78 43.31
CA GLN A 388 -26.15 -18.76 42.95
C GLN A 388 -26.47 -20.21 43.38
N ASN A 389 -27.24 -20.37 44.46
CA ASN A 389 -27.64 -21.69 44.98
C ASN A 389 -28.97 -22.21 44.41
N GLN A 390 -29.68 -21.45 43.58
CA GLN A 390 -30.87 -21.94 42.88
C GLN A 390 -30.48 -22.87 41.73
N PRO A 391 -31.32 -23.86 41.40
CA PRO A 391 -31.13 -24.67 40.20
C PRO A 391 -31.31 -23.81 38.95
N VAL A 392 -30.61 -24.14 37.87
CA VAL A 392 -30.63 -23.37 36.61
C VAL A 392 -32.05 -23.28 36.05
N GLU A 393 -32.86 -24.34 36.18
CA GLU A 393 -34.26 -24.35 35.73
C GLU A 393 -35.16 -23.31 36.42
N ALA A 394 -34.75 -22.74 37.56
CA ALA A 394 -35.50 -21.71 38.27
C ALA A 394 -35.69 -20.43 37.44
N VAL A 395 -34.89 -20.22 36.39
CA VAL A 395 -35.04 -19.09 35.47
C VAL A 395 -36.17 -19.31 34.45
N ILE A 396 -36.59 -20.55 34.20
CA ILE A 396 -37.57 -20.88 33.15
C ILE A 396 -38.92 -20.18 33.37
N PRO A 397 -39.54 -20.19 34.56
CA PRO A 397 -40.80 -19.48 34.78
C PRO A 397 -40.67 -17.97 34.55
N LEU A 398 -39.51 -17.39 34.90
CA LEU A 398 -39.23 -15.96 34.69
C LEU A 398 -39.13 -15.63 33.21
N ILE A 399 -38.46 -16.49 32.42
CA ILE A 399 -38.37 -16.36 30.97
C ILE A 399 -39.75 -16.51 30.34
N ASN A 400 -40.52 -17.53 30.73
CA ASN A 400 -41.86 -17.76 30.20
C ASN A 400 -42.77 -16.56 30.45
N ALA A 401 -42.74 -15.98 31.66
CA ALA A 401 -43.49 -14.77 31.98
C ALA A 401 -43.04 -13.56 31.13
N ARG A 402 -41.74 -13.36 30.95
CA ARG A 402 -41.21 -12.22 30.17
C ARG A 402 -41.47 -12.32 28.67
N MET A 403 -41.57 -13.55 28.17
CA MET A 403 -41.80 -13.84 26.75
C MET A 403 -43.28 -14.05 26.42
N ASP A 404 -44.18 -13.87 27.40
CA ASP A 404 -45.61 -14.18 27.30
C ASP A 404 -45.89 -15.62 26.80
N PHE A 405 -45.04 -16.57 27.19
CA PHE A 405 -45.23 -17.98 26.91
C PHE A 405 -46.16 -18.65 27.93
N PRO A 406 -46.84 -19.74 27.55
CA PRO A 406 -47.55 -20.59 28.53
C PRO A 406 -46.60 -21.02 29.66
N GLU A 407 -47.08 -21.01 30.91
CA GLU A 407 -46.26 -21.24 32.12
C GLU A 407 -45.40 -22.51 32.06
N ASN A 408 -45.93 -23.57 31.44
CA ASN A 408 -45.28 -24.88 31.32
C ASN A 408 -44.56 -25.11 29.98
N THR A 409 -44.22 -24.03 29.26
CA THR A 409 -43.46 -24.15 28.01
C THR A 409 -42.07 -24.71 28.32
N PRO A 410 -41.69 -25.87 27.74
CA PRO A 410 -40.39 -26.46 27.99
C PRO A 410 -39.32 -25.63 27.29
N LEU A 411 -38.26 -25.25 28.02
CA LEU A 411 -37.12 -24.51 27.47
C LEU A 411 -35.85 -25.36 27.60
N MET A 412 -35.04 -25.35 26.54
CA MET A 412 -33.68 -25.91 26.55
C MET A 412 -32.71 -24.76 26.78
N LEU A 413 -31.83 -24.87 27.77
CA LEU A 413 -30.92 -23.81 28.20
C LEU A 413 -29.48 -24.14 27.79
N TYR A 414 -28.77 -23.12 27.30
CA TYR A 414 -27.40 -23.20 26.83
C TYR A 414 -26.58 -22.04 27.39
N GLU A 415 -25.37 -22.30 27.82
CA GLU A 415 -24.44 -21.28 28.26
C GLU A 415 -23.62 -20.77 27.07
N GLU A 416 -23.64 -19.45 26.86
CA GLU A 416 -22.78 -18.79 25.88
C GLU A 416 -21.45 -18.40 26.53
N ILE A 417 -20.46 -19.31 26.49
CA ILE A 417 -19.19 -19.16 27.23
C ILE A 417 -18.17 -18.31 26.45
N MET A 418 -17.83 -18.71 25.24
CA MET A 418 -16.93 -17.99 24.32
C MET A 418 -17.21 -18.40 22.86
N PRO A 419 -16.76 -17.65 21.84
CA PRO A 419 -16.98 -18.04 20.44
C PRO A 419 -16.48 -19.48 20.18
N GLY A 420 -17.34 -20.29 19.55
CA GLY A 420 -17.09 -21.73 19.32
C GLY A 420 -17.35 -22.66 20.52
N MET A 421 -17.75 -22.13 21.68
CA MET A 421 -18.04 -22.92 22.88
C MET A 421 -19.39 -22.51 23.49
N ILE A 422 -20.44 -23.19 23.05
CA ILE A 422 -21.82 -23.06 23.55
C ILE A 422 -22.23 -24.43 24.11
N ASN A 423 -22.54 -24.49 25.40
CA ASN A 423 -22.77 -25.76 26.09
C ASN A 423 -24.22 -25.86 26.57
N GLU A 424 -24.85 -27.01 26.38
CA GLU A 424 -26.15 -27.28 27.00
C GLU A 424 -26.01 -27.34 28.53
N MET A 425 -26.90 -26.65 29.23
CA MET A 425 -26.89 -26.57 30.69
C MET A 425 -27.68 -27.72 31.31
N ARG A 426 -27.26 -28.19 32.48
CA ARG A 426 -28.01 -29.18 33.26
C ARG A 426 -29.06 -28.47 34.12
N PRO A 427 -30.37 -28.71 33.91
CA PRO A 427 -31.44 -27.98 34.62
C PRO A 427 -31.36 -28.08 36.15
N GLU A 428 -30.95 -29.24 36.67
CA GLU A 428 -30.90 -29.53 38.11
C GLU A 428 -29.64 -29.01 38.80
N ALA A 429 -28.60 -28.65 38.04
CA ALA A 429 -27.39 -28.07 38.59
C ALA A 429 -27.68 -26.66 39.09
N THR A 430 -26.98 -26.21 40.13
CA THR A 430 -27.09 -24.82 40.58
C THR A 430 -26.32 -23.87 39.66
N PHE A 431 -26.66 -22.58 39.67
CA PHE A 431 -25.87 -21.55 38.97
C PHE A 431 -24.40 -21.57 39.41
N LEU A 432 -24.13 -21.75 40.70
CA LEU A 432 -22.78 -21.90 41.24
C LEU A 432 -22.05 -23.14 40.70
N GLN A 433 -22.73 -24.29 40.63
CA GLN A 433 -22.16 -25.52 40.07
C GLN A 433 -21.91 -25.44 38.55
N SER A 434 -22.64 -24.56 37.89
CA SER A 434 -22.47 -24.24 36.47
C SER A 434 -21.49 -23.10 36.25
N GLU A 435 -20.78 -22.66 37.30
CA GLU A 435 -19.77 -21.58 37.27
C GLU A 435 -20.28 -20.23 36.75
N ILE A 436 -21.59 -20.00 36.81
CA ILE A 436 -22.24 -18.77 36.34
C ILE A 436 -21.86 -17.57 37.23
N GLN A 437 -21.50 -16.46 36.58
CA GLN A 437 -21.10 -15.20 37.17
C GLN A 437 -21.93 -14.03 36.63
N ASP A 438 -21.76 -12.85 37.23
CA ASP A 438 -22.39 -11.61 36.74
C ASP A 438 -22.03 -11.33 35.28
N GLY A 439 -23.05 -11.06 34.47
CA GLY A 439 -22.93 -10.78 33.04
C GLY A 439 -22.79 -12.03 32.16
N ASP A 440 -22.94 -13.23 32.70
CA ASP A 440 -23.02 -14.44 31.87
C ASP A 440 -24.32 -14.47 31.06
N ILE A 441 -24.24 -15.07 29.87
CA ILE A 441 -25.33 -15.12 28.90
C ILE A 441 -25.84 -16.55 28.83
N ILE A 442 -27.12 -16.72 29.13
CA ILE A 442 -27.86 -17.97 28.90
C ILE A 442 -28.67 -17.79 27.62
N CYS A 443 -28.35 -18.59 26.61
CA CYS A 443 -29.17 -18.71 25.40
C CYS A 443 -30.18 -19.84 25.61
N PHE A 444 -31.43 -19.65 25.21
CA PHE A 444 -32.43 -20.71 25.26
C PHE A 444 -33.16 -20.87 23.93
N GLN A 445 -33.80 -22.02 23.78
CA GLN A 445 -34.83 -22.21 22.77
C GLN A 445 -36.03 -22.97 23.35
N ILE A 446 -37.17 -22.87 22.68
CA ILE A 446 -38.35 -23.69 23.01
C ILE A 446 -38.05 -25.16 22.67
N GLY A 447 -38.38 -26.07 23.58
CA GLY A 447 -38.27 -27.51 23.38
C GLY A 447 -39.16 -27.97 22.22
N LEU A 448 -38.55 -28.65 21.24
CA LEU A 448 -39.25 -29.13 20.04
C LEU A 448 -39.54 -30.64 20.16
N SER A 449 -40.69 -31.06 19.65
CA SER A 449 -41.01 -32.50 19.53
C SER A 449 -40.20 -33.16 18.40
N ASP A 450 -39.99 -34.48 18.48
CA ASP A 450 -39.27 -35.26 17.45
C ASP A 450 -39.81 -35.05 16.03
N LYS A 451 -41.14 -34.87 15.90
CA LYS A 451 -41.80 -34.60 14.61
C LYS A 451 -41.39 -33.25 14.03
N GLN A 452 -41.37 -32.20 14.85
CA GLN A 452 -40.96 -30.86 14.43
C GLN A 452 -39.48 -30.85 14.05
N LEU A 453 -38.64 -31.52 14.84
CA LEU A 453 -37.21 -31.64 14.57
C LEU A 453 -36.94 -32.32 13.22
N ALA A 454 -37.68 -33.40 12.90
CA ALA A 454 -37.56 -34.09 11.62
C ALA A 454 -37.96 -33.21 10.42
N GLU A 455 -38.96 -32.35 10.57
CA GLU A 455 -39.40 -31.45 9.50
C GLU A 455 -38.41 -30.31 9.28
N LEU A 456 -37.92 -29.68 10.35
CA LEU A 456 -36.89 -28.63 10.28
C LEU A 456 -35.57 -29.15 9.69
N LYS A 457 -35.21 -30.41 9.99
CA LYS A 457 -34.07 -31.10 9.35
C LYS A 457 -34.21 -31.19 7.84
N LYS A 458 -35.40 -31.48 7.31
CA LYS A 458 -35.62 -31.52 5.84
C LYS A 458 -35.43 -30.13 5.20
N GLN A 459 -35.79 -29.08 5.94
CA GLN A 459 -35.62 -27.69 5.52
C GLN A 459 -34.17 -27.19 5.67
N ARG A 460 -33.25 -28.02 6.19
CA ARG A 460 -31.83 -27.69 6.40
C ARG A 460 -31.60 -26.49 7.32
N LEU A 461 -32.48 -26.28 8.28
CA LEU A 461 -32.36 -25.23 9.30
C LEU A 461 -31.45 -25.68 10.45
N TYR A 462 -30.80 -24.72 11.13
CA TYR A 462 -30.09 -24.97 12.38
C TYR A 462 -31.12 -25.26 13.49
N LEU A 463 -30.89 -26.35 14.22
CA LEU A 463 -31.88 -26.91 15.15
C LEU A 463 -31.65 -26.52 16.61
N ASP A 464 -30.44 -26.08 16.89
CA ASP A 464 -29.96 -25.70 18.21
C ASP A 464 -29.05 -24.47 18.12
N PRO A 465 -28.85 -23.74 19.22
CA PRO A 465 -28.04 -22.54 19.21
C PRO A 465 -26.57 -22.90 18.99
N VAL A 466 -26.12 -24.10 19.37
CA VAL A 466 -24.73 -24.55 19.20
C VAL A 466 -24.35 -24.53 17.71
N ALA A 467 -25.18 -25.14 16.87
CA ALA A 467 -25.00 -25.14 15.42
C ALA A 467 -25.16 -23.74 14.82
N PHE A 468 -26.09 -22.93 15.34
CA PHE A 468 -26.31 -21.56 14.88
C PHE A 468 -25.10 -20.66 15.18
N TYR A 469 -24.60 -20.64 16.42
CA TYR A 469 -23.40 -19.89 16.81
C TYR A 469 -22.14 -20.39 16.10
N ASP A 470 -22.05 -21.69 15.78
CA ASP A 470 -20.95 -22.22 14.97
C ASP A 470 -20.94 -21.58 13.56
N PHE A 471 -22.11 -21.37 12.96
CA PHE A 471 -22.20 -20.60 11.71
C PHE A 471 -21.69 -19.17 11.87
N PHE A 472 -22.08 -18.44 12.93
CA PHE A 472 -21.58 -17.07 13.18
C PHE A 472 -20.08 -17.01 13.42
N THR A 473 -19.54 -17.96 14.17
CA THR A 473 -18.12 -17.99 14.53
C THR A 473 -17.24 -18.21 13.30
N ASN A 474 -17.74 -19.00 12.35
CA ASN A 474 -16.98 -19.35 11.17
C ASN A 474 -17.28 -18.47 9.95
N ARG A 475 -18.22 -17.53 10.02
CA ARG A 475 -18.48 -16.65 8.86
C ARG A 475 -17.29 -15.72 8.60
N VAL A 476 -16.97 -15.51 7.34
CA VAL A 476 -15.93 -14.59 6.89
C VAL A 476 -16.37 -13.96 5.57
N LEU A 477 -16.31 -12.63 5.49
CA LEU A 477 -16.50 -11.93 4.22
C LEU A 477 -15.16 -11.96 3.46
N VAL A 478 -15.14 -12.63 2.31
CA VAL A 478 -13.96 -12.73 1.44
C VAL A 478 -14.18 -11.89 0.19
N GLN A 479 -13.22 -11.02 -0.10
CA GLN A 479 -13.18 -10.23 -1.31
C GLN A 479 -12.45 -11.00 -2.40
N PHE A 480 -13.11 -11.20 -3.54
CA PHE A 480 -12.56 -11.87 -4.71
C PHE A 480 -12.18 -10.84 -5.77
N LYS A 481 -10.93 -10.90 -6.24
CA LYS A 481 -10.37 -9.98 -7.24
C LYS A 481 -9.82 -10.74 -8.45
N PRO A 482 -9.96 -10.23 -9.68
CA PRO A 482 -9.28 -10.81 -10.83
C PRO A 482 -7.75 -10.68 -10.68
N LEU A 483 -7.00 -11.72 -11.08
CA LEU A 483 -5.53 -11.74 -10.97
C LEU A 483 -4.84 -10.81 -11.99
N HIS A 484 -5.42 -10.60 -13.16
CA HIS A 484 -4.85 -9.83 -14.26
C HIS A 484 -5.74 -8.64 -14.64
N ASP A 485 -5.14 -7.48 -14.93
CA ASP A 485 -5.88 -6.27 -15.33
C ASP A 485 -6.62 -6.47 -16.66
N ASP A 486 -6.11 -7.33 -17.54
CA ASP A 486 -6.72 -7.71 -18.82
C ASP A 486 -8.07 -8.45 -18.64
N MET A 487 -8.35 -8.92 -17.40
CA MET A 487 -9.62 -9.51 -16.99
C MET A 487 -10.64 -8.46 -16.51
N ALA A 488 -10.42 -7.17 -16.81
CA ALA A 488 -11.26 -6.03 -16.39
C ALA A 488 -12.77 -6.15 -16.72
N THR A 489 -13.18 -7.10 -17.56
CA THR A 489 -14.59 -7.47 -17.76
C THR A 489 -15.19 -8.31 -16.63
N THR A 490 -14.36 -8.88 -15.75
CA THR A 490 -14.81 -9.63 -14.57
C THR A 490 -14.70 -8.75 -13.32
N VAL A 491 -15.71 -8.86 -12.46
CA VAL A 491 -16.04 -7.87 -11.44
C VAL A 491 -15.40 -8.27 -10.12
N GLU A 492 -14.80 -7.33 -9.37
CA GLU A 492 -14.49 -7.56 -7.96
C GLU A 492 -15.77 -7.73 -7.16
N PHE A 493 -15.85 -8.74 -6.28
CA PHE A 493 -17.03 -8.93 -5.45
C PHE A 493 -16.70 -9.51 -4.09
N ASP A 494 -17.57 -9.24 -3.13
CA ASP A 494 -17.51 -9.83 -1.80
C ASP A 494 -18.46 -11.02 -1.73
N LEU A 495 -18.04 -12.07 -1.03
CA LEU A 495 -18.85 -13.26 -0.77
C LEU A 495 -18.72 -13.66 0.69
N LEU A 496 -19.87 -13.79 1.37
CA LEU A 496 -19.91 -14.25 2.75
C LEU A 496 -19.79 -15.79 2.76
N LEU A 497 -18.69 -16.29 3.29
CA LEU A 497 -18.33 -17.70 3.30
C LEU A 497 -18.12 -18.21 4.73
N SER A 498 -17.95 -19.52 4.87
CA SER A 498 -17.50 -20.13 6.13
C SER A 498 -16.02 -20.46 6.07
N ASN A 499 -15.28 -20.12 7.11
CA ASN A 499 -13.90 -20.50 7.38
C ASN A 499 -13.67 -22.01 7.28
N LYS A 500 -14.71 -22.82 7.45
CA LYS A 500 -14.65 -24.29 7.37
C LYS A 500 -14.79 -24.84 5.95
N LEU A 501 -15.10 -24.00 4.95
CA LEU A 501 -15.28 -24.48 3.57
C LEU A 501 -13.97 -25.07 3.04
N THR A 502 -14.08 -26.18 2.32
CA THR A 502 -12.97 -26.72 1.53
C THR A 502 -12.79 -25.92 0.24
N TYR A 503 -11.66 -26.16 -0.45
CA TYR A 503 -11.38 -25.52 -1.74
C TYR A 503 -12.54 -25.72 -2.73
N ASP A 504 -12.99 -26.96 -2.88
CA ASP A 504 -14.06 -27.31 -3.84
C ASP A 504 -15.40 -26.65 -3.48
N GLN A 505 -15.71 -26.57 -2.19
CA GLN A 505 -16.96 -25.94 -1.73
C GLN A 505 -16.94 -24.42 -1.97
N MET A 506 -15.83 -23.76 -1.65
CA MET A 506 -15.62 -22.35 -1.98
C MET A 506 -15.69 -22.14 -3.49
N ALA A 507 -14.93 -22.91 -4.27
CA ALA A 507 -14.88 -22.79 -5.73
C ALA A 507 -16.26 -22.95 -6.37
N SER A 508 -17.11 -23.84 -5.83
CA SER A 508 -18.51 -23.99 -6.28
C SER A 508 -19.33 -22.72 -6.08
N GLN A 509 -19.22 -22.06 -4.93
CA GLN A 509 -19.97 -20.83 -4.63
C GLN A 509 -19.46 -19.63 -5.44
N VAL A 510 -18.14 -19.52 -5.60
CA VAL A 510 -17.51 -18.51 -6.46
C VAL A 510 -17.92 -18.76 -7.93
N GLY A 511 -17.89 -20.00 -8.39
CA GLY A 511 -18.30 -20.39 -9.73
C GLY A 511 -19.76 -20.06 -10.02
N GLU A 512 -20.67 -20.29 -9.06
CA GLU A 512 -22.07 -19.86 -9.19
C GLU A 512 -22.20 -18.35 -9.32
N ARG A 513 -21.46 -17.58 -8.49
CA ARG A 513 -21.45 -16.11 -8.52
C ARG A 513 -20.88 -15.54 -9.83
N LEU A 514 -19.91 -16.23 -10.41
CA LEU A 514 -19.27 -15.88 -11.69
C LEU A 514 -19.99 -16.51 -12.91
N GLN A 515 -20.97 -17.39 -12.69
CA GLN A 515 -21.57 -18.23 -13.73
C GLN A 515 -20.53 -19.02 -14.55
N HIS A 516 -19.50 -19.52 -13.86
CA HIS A 516 -18.37 -20.22 -14.47
C HIS A 516 -18.18 -21.61 -13.84
N ASP A 517 -17.60 -22.53 -14.61
CA ASP A 517 -17.26 -23.87 -14.12
C ASP A 517 -16.26 -23.78 -12.95
N PRO A 518 -16.60 -24.29 -11.75
CA PRO A 518 -15.70 -24.32 -10.59
C PRO A 518 -14.37 -25.02 -10.87
N MET A 519 -14.34 -26.01 -11.76
CA MET A 519 -13.13 -26.74 -12.11
C MET A 519 -12.21 -25.96 -13.05
N LYS A 520 -12.63 -24.78 -13.51
CA LYS A 520 -11.85 -23.86 -14.35
C LYS A 520 -11.54 -22.55 -13.62
N LEU A 521 -11.59 -22.57 -12.30
CA LEU A 521 -11.15 -21.47 -11.45
C LEU A 521 -9.85 -21.86 -10.77
N GLN A 522 -8.89 -20.93 -10.74
CA GLN A 522 -7.72 -21.02 -9.88
C GLN A 522 -7.69 -19.80 -8.96
N PHE A 523 -7.26 -20.03 -7.71
CA PHE A 523 -7.20 -19.00 -6.68
C PHE A 523 -5.76 -18.73 -6.27
N THR A 524 -5.46 -17.48 -5.97
CA THR A 524 -4.16 -17.00 -5.51
C THR A 524 -4.35 -16.21 -4.21
N SER A 525 -3.57 -16.56 -3.20
CA SER A 525 -3.59 -15.88 -1.91
C SER A 525 -3.10 -14.43 -2.04
N SER A 526 -3.56 -13.56 -1.13
CA SER A 526 -3.07 -12.19 -1.06
C SER A 526 -2.04 -11.99 0.05
N HIS A 527 -1.09 -11.10 -0.17
CA HIS A 527 -0.24 -10.51 0.86
C HIS A 527 -0.20 -8.99 0.72
N GLN A 528 -0.64 -8.27 1.76
CA GLN A 528 -0.74 -6.80 1.75
C GLN A 528 -1.54 -6.24 0.57
N GLY A 529 -2.59 -6.95 0.15
CA GLY A 529 -3.44 -6.56 -0.97
C GLY A 529 -2.91 -6.94 -2.35
N ASN A 530 -1.73 -7.56 -2.46
CA ASN A 530 -1.16 -8.03 -3.73
C ASN A 530 -1.23 -9.57 -3.85
N PRO A 531 -1.33 -10.13 -5.07
CA PRO A 531 -1.26 -11.58 -5.27
C PRO A 531 0.09 -12.15 -4.81
N LYS A 532 0.10 -13.34 -4.20
CA LYS A 532 1.32 -13.99 -3.69
C LYS A 532 1.47 -15.43 -4.17
N ASP A 533 0.84 -16.39 -3.49
CA ASP A 533 1.03 -17.82 -3.72
C ASP A 533 -0.25 -18.44 -4.30
N ILE A 534 -0.12 -19.23 -5.39
CA ILE A 534 -1.22 -20.00 -5.97
C ILE A 534 -1.68 -21.06 -4.98
N ILE A 535 -2.99 -21.09 -4.70
CA ILE A 535 -3.63 -22.06 -3.82
C ILE A 535 -3.93 -23.31 -4.64
N ARG A 536 -3.09 -24.33 -4.47
CA ARG A 536 -3.23 -25.61 -5.17
C ARG A 536 -4.39 -26.42 -4.62
N ARG A 537 -5.30 -26.87 -5.48
CA ARG A 537 -6.47 -27.69 -5.12
C ARG A 537 -6.07 -28.98 -4.40
N THR A 538 -5.04 -29.67 -4.89
CA THR A 538 -4.56 -30.96 -4.33
C THR A 538 -3.79 -30.83 -3.02
N ALA A 539 -3.10 -29.69 -2.80
CA ALA A 539 -2.35 -29.42 -1.58
C ALA A 539 -3.18 -28.65 -0.52
N ALA A 540 -4.28 -28.02 -0.93
CA ALA A 540 -5.25 -27.37 -0.07
C ALA A 540 -6.14 -28.41 0.66
N GLN A 541 -5.51 -29.32 1.41
CA GLN A 541 -6.18 -30.19 2.39
C GLN A 541 -6.75 -29.38 3.58
N GLY A 542 -6.46 -28.09 3.64
CA GLY A 542 -6.97 -27.15 4.63
C GLY A 542 -8.34 -26.56 4.27
N THR A 543 -8.79 -25.68 5.14
CA THR A 543 -10.04 -24.95 5.06
C THR A 543 -9.82 -23.55 4.48
N LEU A 544 -10.90 -22.81 4.18
CA LEU A 544 -10.83 -21.41 3.76
C LEU A 544 -10.02 -20.57 4.75
N ALA A 545 -10.11 -20.85 6.06
CA ALA A 545 -9.31 -20.18 7.07
C ALA A 545 -7.80 -20.27 6.80
N ASP A 546 -7.33 -21.42 6.31
CA ASP A 546 -5.92 -21.64 5.97
C ASP A 546 -5.51 -20.91 4.69
N MET A 547 -6.46 -20.76 3.75
CA MET A 547 -6.23 -20.09 2.46
C MET A 547 -6.08 -18.56 2.59
N ILE A 548 -6.78 -17.96 3.56
CA ILE A 548 -6.76 -16.51 3.84
C ILE A 548 -5.77 -16.12 4.94
N GLN A 549 -5.06 -17.09 5.53
CA GLN A 549 -4.18 -16.84 6.66
C GLN A 549 -2.93 -16.07 6.24
N SER A 550 -2.76 -14.86 6.77
CA SER A 550 -1.51 -14.09 6.61
C SER A 550 -0.43 -14.59 7.56
N SER A 551 0.81 -14.64 7.07
CA SER A 551 2.02 -15.05 7.83
C SER A 551 2.36 -14.11 9.01
N TYR A 552 1.71 -12.94 9.08
CA TYR A 552 1.90 -11.95 10.14
C TYR A 552 0.61 -11.74 10.93
N LYS A 553 0.72 -11.79 12.26
CA LYS A 553 -0.38 -11.86 13.24
C LYS A 553 -1.34 -10.64 13.31
N ASN A 554 -1.23 -9.64 12.44
CA ASN A 554 -1.85 -8.31 12.71
C ASN A 554 -2.92 -7.82 11.72
N ALA A 555 -3.30 -8.57 10.69
CA ALA A 555 -4.56 -8.34 9.98
C ALA A 555 -5.03 -9.59 9.22
N PRO A 556 -6.34 -9.94 9.28
CA PRO A 556 -6.89 -10.92 8.36
C PRO A 556 -6.82 -10.35 6.94
N ASN A 557 -6.16 -11.05 6.02
CA ASN A 557 -6.13 -10.68 4.62
C ASN A 557 -7.20 -11.48 3.88
N ASN A 558 -8.45 -11.03 3.99
CA ASN A 558 -9.61 -11.72 3.42
C ASN A 558 -9.75 -11.46 1.92
N VAL A 559 -8.64 -11.29 1.20
CA VAL A 559 -8.61 -11.05 -0.23
C VAL A 559 -8.05 -12.28 -0.91
N LEU A 560 -8.80 -12.85 -1.84
CA LEU A 560 -8.35 -13.90 -2.74
C LEU A 560 -8.41 -13.40 -4.17
N PHE A 561 -7.34 -13.64 -4.91
CA PHE A 561 -7.32 -13.42 -6.35
C PHE A 561 -7.84 -14.67 -7.05
N TYR A 562 -8.50 -14.50 -8.19
CA TYR A 562 -8.92 -15.60 -9.04
C TYR A 562 -8.53 -15.37 -10.49
N GLU A 563 -8.34 -16.46 -11.22
CA GLU A 563 -8.20 -16.47 -12.68
C GLU A 563 -9.15 -17.50 -13.30
N LEU A 564 -9.57 -17.21 -14.54
CA LEU A 564 -10.38 -18.13 -15.34
C LEU A 564 -9.45 -18.95 -16.22
N LEU A 565 -9.59 -20.26 -16.16
CA LEU A 565 -8.76 -21.21 -16.90
C LEU A 565 -9.48 -21.70 -18.15
N ASP A 566 -8.75 -21.86 -19.27
CA ASP A 566 -9.30 -22.45 -20.49
C ASP A 566 -9.61 -23.96 -20.32
N MET A 567 -8.83 -24.62 -19.46
CA MET A 567 -8.91 -26.05 -19.16
C MET A 567 -9.08 -26.31 -17.66
N SER A 568 -9.39 -27.56 -17.27
CA SER A 568 -9.62 -27.87 -15.87
C SER A 568 -8.34 -27.71 -15.02
N ILE A 569 -8.48 -27.17 -13.81
CA ILE A 569 -7.42 -27.04 -12.81
C ILE A 569 -6.73 -28.38 -12.53
N VAL A 570 -7.45 -29.50 -12.60
CA VAL A 570 -6.87 -30.83 -12.44
C VAL A 570 -5.83 -31.11 -13.52
N GLU A 571 -6.10 -30.70 -14.76
CA GLU A 571 -5.17 -30.90 -15.87
C GLU A 571 -3.96 -29.97 -15.78
N ILE A 572 -4.14 -28.72 -15.35
CA ILE A 572 -3.04 -27.76 -15.14
C ILE A 572 -2.12 -28.21 -14.01
N GLU A 573 -2.68 -28.75 -12.93
CA GLU A 573 -1.88 -29.24 -11.81
C GLU A 573 -1.12 -30.53 -12.17
N THR A 574 -1.71 -31.42 -12.97
CA THR A 574 -1.14 -32.74 -13.27
C THR A 574 -0.30 -32.80 -14.54
N LYS A 575 -0.46 -31.86 -15.48
CA LYS A 575 0.24 -31.87 -16.77
C LYS A 575 1.17 -30.67 -16.94
N ARG A 576 2.18 -30.82 -17.78
CA ARG A 576 3.18 -29.80 -18.16
C ARG A 576 3.19 -29.69 -19.68
N ASN A 577 3.23 -28.46 -20.20
CA ASN A 577 3.43 -28.24 -21.63
C ASN A 577 4.93 -28.39 -21.93
N VAL A 578 5.30 -29.45 -22.64
CA VAL A 578 6.68 -29.74 -23.01
C VAL A 578 6.95 -29.13 -24.38
N LYS A 579 7.95 -28.27 -24.45
CA LYS A 579 8.45 -27.69 -25.71
C LYS A 579 9.77 -28.37 -26.05
N VAL A 580 9.86 -28.93 -27.24
CA VAL A 580 11.05 -29.64 -27.72
C VAL A 580 11.44 -29.14 -29.10
N THR A 581 12.72 -28.83 -29.29
CA THR A 581 13.29 -28.51 -30.59
C THR A 581 13.89 -29.78 -31.20
N TRP A 582 13.22 -30.33 -32.20
CA TRP A 582 13.74 -31.41 -33.04
C TRP A 582 14.78 -30.87 -34.00
N THR A 583 15.89 -31.59 -34.20
CA THR A 583 16.97 -31.21 -35.13
C THR A 583 17.17 -32.19 -36.30
N GLY A 584 16.48 -33.34 -36.29
CA GLY A 584 16.61 -34.38 -37.32
C GLY A 584 17.93 -35.17 -37.23
N ALA A 585 18.18 -36.06 -38.20
CA ALA A 585 19.37 -36.92 -38.23
C ALA A 585 20.67 -36.22 -38.64
N HIS A 586 20.58 -35.04 -39.28
CA HIS A 586 21.71 -34.29 -39.82
C HIS A 586 21.77 -32.84 -39.33
N ASN A 587 21.11 -32.54 -38.20
CA ASN A 587 21.03 -31.20 -37.60
C ASN A 587 20.42 -30.10 -38.51
N GLY A 588 19.79 -30.49 -39.63
CA GLY A 588 19.24 -29.59 -40.65
C GLY A 588 17.75 -29.28 -40.51
N GLU A 589 17.01 -30.02 -39.68
CA GLU A 589 15.56 -29.87 -39.52
C GLU A 589 15.24 -29.26 -38.15
N LYS A 590 15.24 -27.94 -38.01
CA LYS A 590 14.91 -27.27 -36.73
C LYS A 590 13.40 -27.07 -36.59
N ALA A 591 12.67 -28.11 -36.17
CA ALA A 591 11.23 -28.05 -35.94
C ALA A 591 10.91 -27.95 -34.43
N LYS A 592 10.06 -27.00 -34.03
CA LYS A 592 9.61 -26.86 -32.64
C LYS A 592 8.28 -27.57 -32.43
N HIS A 593 8.24 -28.48 -31.47
CA HIS A 593 7.05 -29.22 -31.08
C HIS A 593 6.63 -28.84 -29.66
N SER A 594 5.33 -28.62 -29.44
CA SER A 594 4.77 -28.34 -28.11
C SER A 594 3.61 -29.30 -27.86
N PHE A 595 3.64 -30.01 -26.75
CA PHE A 595 2.59 -30.95 -26.39
C PHE A 595 2.48 -31.12 -24.88
N LEU A 596 1.28 -31.45 -24.42
CA LEU A 596 0.96 -31.57 -23.01
C LEU A 596 1.21 -33.00 -22.51
N MET A 597 2.00 -33.16 -21.45
CA MET A 597 2.36 -34.44 -20.85
C MET A 597 2.08 -34.46 -19.35
N PRO A 598 1.68 -35.59 -18.74
CA PRO A 598 1.64 -35.73 -17.29
C PRO A 598 3.00 -35.42 -16.65
N LYS A 599 3.02 -34.69 -15.53
CA LYS A 599 4.26 -34.35 -14.80
C LYS A 599 5.01 -35.58 -14.27
N THR A 600 4.32 -36.70 -14.12
CA THR A 600 4.87 -38.01 -13.72
C THR A 600 5.48 -38.80 -14.87
N SER A 601 5.34 -38.33 -16.12
CA SER A 601 5.95 -38.97 -17.28
C SER A 601 7.48 -38.91 -17.19
N SER A 602 8.12 -39.95 -17.71
CA SER A 602 9.56 -40.01 -17.86
C SER A 602 10.01 -39.27 -19.12
N MET A 603 11.29 -38.93 -19.21
CA MET A 603 11.87 -38.38 -20.43
C MET A 603 11.83 -39.38 -21.60
N HIS A 604 11.74 -40.68 -21.32
CA HIS A 604 11.44 -41.70 -22.33
C HIS A 604 10.05 -41.50 -22.94
N ASP A 605 9.02 -41.29 -22.10
CA ASP A 605 7.66 -41.03 -22.58
C ASP A 605 7.59 -39.73 -23.42
N VAL A 606 8.42 -38.73 -23.10
CA VAL A 606 8.54 -37.49 -23.88
C VAL A 606 9.15 -37.79 -25.26
N ALA A 607 10.21 -38.59 -25.32
CA ALA A 607 10.83 -39.03 -26.57
C ALA A 607 9.86 -39.86 -27.42
N ASP A 608 9.15 -40.82 -26.82
CA ASP A 608 8.12 -41.63 -27.49
C ASP A 608 7.00 -40.75 -28.04
N LYS A 609 6.53 -39.77 -27.25
CA LYS A 609 5.52 -38.83 -27.72
C LYS A 609 6.02 -38.00 -28.89
N LEU A 610 7.24 -37.49 -28.83
CA LEU A 610 7.85 -36.74 -29.93
C LEU A 610 8.01 -37.60 -31.18
N SER A 611 8.36 -38.89 -31.05
CA SER A 611 8.51 -39.83 -32.17
C SER A 611 7.24 -39.95 -33.01
N THR A 612 6.05 -39.75 -32.41
CA THR A 612 4.77 -39.75 -33.14
C THR A 612 4.50 -38.47 -33.93
N LEU A 613 5.23 -37.39 -33.64
CA LEU A 613 5.02 -36.05 -34.20
C LEU A 613 6.06 -35.68 -35.27
N VAL A 614 7.22 -36.35 -35.29
CA VAL A 614 8.31 -36.10 -36.23
C VAL A 614 8.29 -37.10 -37.39
N LYS A 615 8.84 -36.71 -38.53
CA LYS A 615 9.03 -37.61 -39.68
C LYS A 615 10.45 -38.14 -39.67
N PHE A 616 10.59 -39.45 -39.80
CA PHE A 616 11.89 -40.13 -39.86
C PHE A 616 12.32 -40.40 -41.31
N SER A 617 13.62 -40.38 -41.56
CA SER A 617 14.19 -40.76 -42.86
C SER A 617 14.07 -42.27 -43.14
N GLU A 618 14.24 -42.71 -44.39
CA GLU A 618 14.06 -44.11 -44.79
C GLU A 618 15.03 -45.10 -44.10
N ASN A 619 16.22 -44.64 -43.72
CA ASN A 619 17.25 -45.43 -43.01
C ASN A 619 17.35 -45.10 -41.51
N SER A 620 16.26 -44.60 -40.94
CA SER A 620 16.22 -44.10 -39.56
C SER A 620 16.35 -45.19 -38.50
N THR A 621 17.05 -44.87 -37.42
CA THR A 621 17.14 -45.71 -36.21
C THR A 621 15.88 -45.59 -35.33
N ARG A 622 15.08 -44.53 -35.56
CA ARG A 622 13.89 -44.14 -34.79
C ARG A 622 14.12 -43.98 -33.29
N LYS A 623 15.37 -43.91 -32.84
CA LYS A 623 15.72 -43.64 -31.45
C LYS A 623 16.00 -42.16 -31.29
N ILE A 624 15.31 -41.53 -30.34
CA ILE A 624 15.46 -40.11 -30.05
C ILE A 624 16.29 -39.96 -28.78
N LYS A 625 17.30 -39.10 -28.86
CA LYS A 625 18.08 -38.65 -27.70
C LYS A 625 17.63 -37.23 -27.35
N LEU A 626 17.35 -37.01 -26.07
CA LEU A 626 16.94 -35.71 -25.52
C LEU A 626 18.11 -35.10 -24.77
N PHE A 627 18.31 -33.79 -24.92
CA PHE A 627 19.37 -33.06 -24.23
C PHE A 627 19.03 -31.57 -24.10
N THR A 628 19.78 -30.84 -23.27
CA THR A 628 19.65 -29.39 -23.12
C THR A 628 20.88 -28.68 -23.67
N ILE A 629 20.66 -27.50 -24.27
CA ILE A 629 21.73 -26.66 -24.80
C ILE A 629 21.80 -25.36 -23.97
N HIS A 630 23.00 -24.96 -23.57
CA HIS A 630 23.27 -23.66 -22.95
C HIS A 630 24.55 -23.07 -23.55
N ASP A 631 24.52 -21.81 -23.98
CA ASP A 631 25.64 -21.13 -24.66
C ASP A 631 26.25 -21.93 -25.83
N GLY A 632 25.40 -22.61 -26.61
CA GLY A 632 25.82 -23.43 -27.76
C GLY A 632 26.44 -24.78 -27.39
N ARG A 633 26.43 -25.18 -26.11
CA ARG A 633 26.98 -26.46 -25.63
C ARG A 633 25.91 -27.37 -25.04
N ILE A 634 26.06 -28.67 -25.26
CA ILE A 634 25.22 -29.68 -24.61
C ILE A 634 25.54 -29.67 -23.11
N GLN A 635 24.59 -29.25 -22.29
CA GLN A 635 24.77 -29.15 -20.84
C GLN A 635 24.39 -30.44 -20.13
N LYS A 636 23.29 -31.07 -20.56
CA LYS A 636 22.78 -32.30 -19.97
C LYS A 636 22.13 -33.17 -21.02
N GLN A 637 22.54 -34.44 -21.08
CA GLN A 637 21.85 -35.47 -21.83
C GLN A 637 20.94 -36.26 -20.88
N PHE A 638 19.68 -36.48 -21.28
CA PHE A 638 18.74 -37.28 -20.49
C PHE A 638 18.93 -38.77 -20.79
N ALA A 639 19.03 -39.59 -19.73
CA ALA A 639 19.13 -41.04 -19.85
C ALA A 639 17.76 -41.71 -20.12
N GLY A 640 16.66 -40.97 -19.97
CA GLY A 640 15.29 -41.38 -20.27
C GLY A 640 14.47 -41.73 -19.01
N GLY A 641 15.12 -42.14 -17.92
CA GLY A 641 14.46 -42.48 -16.65
C GLY A 641 14.09 -41.28 -15.78
N GLU A 642 14.58 -40.09 -16.11
CA GLU A 642 14.29 -38.86 -15.38
C GLU A 642 12.81 -38.48 -15.49
N ILE A 643 12.22 -37.97 -14.40
CA ILE A 643 10.81 -37.59 -14.33
C ILE A 643 10.65 -36.13 -14.77
N LEU A 644 9.63 -35.88 -15.60
CA LEU A 644 9.37 -34.59 -16.23
C LEU A 644 9.16 -33.44 -15.23
N ARG A 645 8.60 -33.69 -14.04
CA ARG A 645 8.44 -32.69 -12.97
C ARG A 645 9.78 -32.13 -12.47
N ASP A 646 10.83 -32.94 -12.52
CA ASP A 646 12.13 -32.61 -11.93
C ASP A 646 13.09 -31.98 -12.97
N VAL A 647 12.62 -31.79 -14.21
CA VAL A 647 13.33 -31.08 -15.29
C VAL A 647 12.91 -29.61 -15.31
N ALA A 648 13.86 -28.67 -15.30
CA ALA A 648 13.57 -27.24 -15.17
C ALA A 648 12.75 -26.68 -16.35
N ASP A 649 11.91 -25.66 -16.09
CA ASP A 649 11.05 -24.99 -17.09
C ASP A 649 11.79 -24.06 -18.05
N LEU A 650 13.03 -23.70 -17.74
CA LEU A 650 13.87 -22.77 -18.49
C LEU A 650 14.88 -23.48 -19.41
N GLU A 651 14.98 -24.82 -19.34
CA GLU A 651 15.91 -25.58 -20.17
C GLU A 651 15.32 -25.76 -21.57
N ASP A 652 16.00 -25.27 -22.61
CA ASP A 652 15.67 -25.57 -23.99
C ASP A 652 15.94 -27.06 -24.24
N ILE A 653 14.86 -27.86 -24.29
CA ILE A 653 14.96 -29.28 -24.58
C ILE A 653 15.12 -29.45 -26.09
N HIS A 654 16.23 -30.05 -26.49
CA HIS A 654 16.53 -30.44 -27.85
C HIS A 654 16.42 -31.96 -28.01
N ALA A 655 16.11 -32.37 -29.23
CA ALA A 655 15.95 -33.76 -29.59
C ALA A 655 16.63 -34.05 -30.92
N GLU A 656 17.48 -35.06 -30.95
CA GLU A 656 18.16 -35.54 -32.15
C GLU A 656 17.88 -37.02 -32.38
N GLU A 657 17.97 -37.44 -33.63
CA GLU A 657 17.97 -38.86 -33.97
C GLU A 657 19.34 -39.45 -33.70
N VAL A 658 19.39 -40.57 -32.97
CA VAL A 658 20.64 -41.31 -32.73
C VAL A 658 21.13 -41.89 -34.05
N SER A 659 22.37 -41.61 -34.44
CA SER A 659 22.93 -42.11 -35.69
C SER A 659 23.17 -43.63 -35.64
N GLN A 660 23.22 -44.26 -36.81
CA GLN A 660 23.40 -45.71 -36.91
C GLN A 660 24.81 -46.14 -36.43
N ASP A 661 25.81 -45.27 -36.64
CA ASP A 661 27.20 -45.49 -36.22
C ASP A 661 27.34 -45.44 -34.68
N GLU A 662 26.67 -44.50 -34.01
CA GLU A 662 26.61 -44.41 -32.54
C GLU A 662 25.94 -45.64 -31.91
N LEU A 663 24.89 -46.16 -32.54
CA LEU A 663 24.19 -47.36 -32.09
C LEU A 663 25.05 -48.63 -32.17
N THR A 664 25.88 -48.76 -33.20
CA THR A 664 26.86 -49.85 -33.32
C THR A 664 28.04 -49.70 -32.36
N HIS A 665 28.49 -48.48 -32.08
CA HIS A 665 29.63 -48.22 -31.19
C HIS A 665 29.32 -48.40 -29.69
N CYS A 666 28.06 -48.31 -29.26
CA CYS A 666 27.68 -48.63 -27.87
C CYS A 666 27.92 -50.10 -27.48
N HIS A 667 28.11 -51.01 -28.44
CA HIS A 667 28.35 -52.44 -28.19
C HIS A 667 29.83 -52.83 -28.06
N GLU A 668 30.77 -51.96 -28.47
CA GLU A 668 32.22 -52.19 -28.37
C GLU A 668 32.81 -51.33 -27.24
N LYS A 669 33.41 -51.98 -26.22
CA LYS A 669 33.91 -51.35 -24.98
C LYS A 669 35.09 -50.35 -25.14
N THR A 670 35.35 -49.82 -26.33
CA THR A 670 36.53 -48.98 -26.62
C THR A 670 36.27 -47.69 -27.39
N GLY A 671 35.04 -47.42 -27.84
CA GLY A 671 34.70 -46.15 -28.52
C GLY A 671 34.43 -45.01 -27.52
N LYS A 672 35.06 -43.85 -27.69
CA LYS A 672 34.70 -42.60 -26.98
C LYS A 672 34.03 -41.64 -27.97
N THR A 673 32.84 -41.17 -27.63
CA THR A 673 32.21 -40.04 -28.32
C THR A 673 32.84 -38.74 -27.84
N ILE A 674 33.17 -37.82 -28.75
CA ILE A 674 33.77 -36.52 -28.44
C ILE A 674 32.83 -35.42 -28.92
N ASP A 675 32.56 -34.45 -28.06
CA ASP A 675 31.82 -33.23 -28.42
C ASP A 675 32.73 -32.31 -29.24
N VAL A 676 32.29 -31.91 -30.44
CA VAL A 676 33.05 -31.02 -31.33
C VAL A 676 32.35 -29.66 -31.45
N ASP A 677 33.03 -28.62 -30.99
CA ASP A 677 32.61 -27.22 -31.07
C ASP A 677 33.25 -26.53 -32.30
N HIS A 678 32.51 -25.62 -32.96
CA HIS A 678 33.03 -24.78 -34.05
C HIS A 678 33.18 -23.32 -33.59
N PHE A 679 34.38 -22.75 -33.75
CA PHE A 679 34.69 -21.34 -33.40
C PHE A 679 35.24 -20.58 -34.61
N LEU A 680 34.75 -19.35 -34.85
CA LEU A 680 35.42 -18.36 -35.71
C LEU A 680 36.24 -17.39 -34.86
N LYS A 681 37.23 -16.72 -35.48
CA LYS A 681 38.45 -16.16 -34.85
C LYS A 681 38.31 -14.98 -33.86
N GLU A 682 37.10 -14.67 -33.40
CA GLU A 682 36.78 -13.89 -32.19
C GLU A 682 35.63 -14.62 -31.49
N LEU A 683 35.62 -14.71 -30.14
CA LEU A 683 34.73 -15.51 -29.28
C LEU A 683 33.21 -15.31 -29.53
N THR A 684 32.75 -15.72 -30.70
CA THR A 684 31.36 -15.88 -31.10
C THR A 684 31.26 -17.29 -31.64
N VAL A 685 30.67 -18.16 -30.83
CA VAL A 685 30.53 -19.60 -31.11
C VAL A 685 29.43 -19.78 -32.15
N ASN A 686 29.64 -20.67 -33.12
CA ASN A 686 28.56 -21.06 -34.03
C ASN A 686 27.56 -21.94 -33.24
N PRO A 687 26.23 -21.75 -33.38
CA PRO A 687 25.26 -22.31 -32.43
C PRO A 687 25.00 -23.83 -32.53
N ASP A 688 25.68 -24.55 -33.42
CA ASP A 688 25.37 -25.96 -33.72
C ASP A 688 26.58 -26.87 -33.41
N PRO A 689 26.65 -27.50 -32.22
CA PRO A 689 27.65 -28.52 -31.90
C PRO A 689 27.33 -29.84 -32.64
N VAL A 690 28.36 -30.61 -33.00
CA VAL A 690 28.24 -31.90 -33.71
C VAL A 690 29.08 -32.96 -32.97
N GLN A 691 28.56 -34.17 -32.78
CA GLN A 691 29.33 -35.32 -32.29
C GLN A 691 29.86 -36.14 -33.47
N VAL A 692 31.15 -36.52 -33.44
CA VAL A 692 31.78 -37.32 -34.50
C VAL A 692 32.51 -38.53 -33.88
N PRO A 693 32.39 -39.75 -34.43
CA PRO A 693 33.11 -40.92 -33.95
C PRO A 693 34.60 -40.91 -34.39
N ASP A 694 35.51 -41.18 -33.46
CA ASP A 694 36.97 -41.21 -33.69
C ASP A 694 37.46 -42.62 -34.07
N ARG A 695 38.25 -42.75 -35.16
CA ARG A 695 38.87 -44.02 -35.60
C ARG A 695 40.35 -44.01 -35.26
N ALA A 696 40.73 -44.72 -34.20
CA ALA A 696 42.12 -44.88 -33.83
C ALA A 696 42.90 -45.75 -34.85
N GLY A 697 43.74 -45.13 -35.69
CA GLY A 697 44.81 -45.86 -36.40
C GLY A 697 45.16 -45.48 -37.84
N GLU A 698 44.62 -44.42 -38.43
CA GLU A 698 45.04 -43.95 -39.77
C GLU A 698 45.70 -42.56 -39.71
N GLY A 699 46.79 -42.39 -40.47
CA GLY A 699 47.57 -41.14 -40.50
C GLY A 699 46.77 -39.96 -41.09
N VAL A 700 47.19 -38.74 -40.73
CA VAL A 700 46.56 -37.41 -40.95
C VAL A 700 46.28 -37.02 -42.43
N CYS A 701 46.28 -37.95 -43.39
CA CYS A 701 45.88 -37.72 -44.79
C CYS A 701 44.51 -38.33 -45.15
N GLY A 702 43.81 -39.01 -44.23
CA GLY A 702 42.51 -39.65 -44.49
C GLY A 702 41.26 -38.80 -44.20
N ASP A 703 41.35 -37.81 -43.30
CA ASP A 703 40.17 -37.09 -42.79
C ASP A 703 39.68 -35.92 -43.65
N GLU A 704 40.43 -35.49 -44.68
CA GLU A 704 39.95 -34.44 -45.59
C GLU A 704 38.81 -34.92 -46.51
N GLY A 705 38.62 -36.23 -46.66
CA GLY A 705 37.58 -36.82 -47.50
C GLY A 705 36.16 -36.70 -46.91
N ALA A 706 36.02 -36.72 -45.59
CA ALA A 706 34.71 -36.59 -44.93
C ALA A 706 34.27 -35.12 -44.79
N ASN A 707 35.22 -34.19 -44.62
CA ASN A 707 34.93 -32.75 -44.55
C ASN A 707 34.72 -32.11 -45.93
N GLY A 708 35.21 -32.72 -47.01
CA GLY A 708 35.09 -32.18 -48.38
C GLY A 708 33.70 -32.26 -49.02
N ALA A 709 32.79 -33.10 -48.49
CA ALA A 709 31.44 -33.25 -49.07
C ALA A 709 30.48 -32.09 -48.72
N ALA A 710 30.88 -31.16 -47.85
CA ALA A 710 30.01 -30.11 -47.34
C ALA A 710 30.39 -28.66 -47.75
N ILE A 711 31.46 -28.43 -48.52
CA ILE A 711 31.97 -27.07 -48.76
C ILE A 711 32.21 -26.78 -50.24
N GLY A 712 31.33 -25.97 -50.84
CA GLY A 712 31.53 -25.33 -52.16
C GLY A 712 31.83 -23.83 -52.03
N VAL A 713 32.84 -23.32 -52.75
CA VAL A 713 33.30 -21.91 -52.74
C VAL A 713 33.48 -21.37 -54.17
N ILE A 714 33.23 -20.06 -54.38
CA ILE A 714 33.97 -19.03 -55.18
C ILE A 714 32.99 -17.83 -55.43
N GLY A 715 33.32 -16.53 -55.34
CA GLY A 715 34.54 -15.81 -54.96
C GLY A 715 34.48 -14.28 -55.27
N LYS A 716 35.45 -13.55 -54.64
CA LYS A 716 36.26 -12.36 -55.01
C LYS A 716 35.69 -10.98 -55.45
N ALA A 717 36.20 -9.93 -54.77
CA ALA A 717 36.91 -8.69 -55.22
C ALA A 717 36.56 -7.51 -54.25
N ASP A 718 37.39 -6.53 -53.87
CA ASP A 718 38.77 -6.14 -54.17
C ASP A 718 39.35 -5.23 -53.05
N ARG A 719 40.70 -5.22 -52.98
CA ARG A 719 41.72 -4.26 -52.46
C ARG A 719 41.35 -2.79 -52.09
N GLN A 720 41.89 -2.26 -50.97
CA GLN A 720 43.11 -1.40 -50.91
C GLN A 720 43.48 -0.87 -49.49
N ASP A 721 44.79 -0.94 -49.22
CA ASP A 721 45.69 -0.06 -48.45
C ASP A 721 45.51 0.23 -46.95
N ALA A 722 46.49 -0.27 -46.19
CA ALA A 722 46.89 0.17 -44.87
C ALA A 722 47.93 1.29 -44.96
N VAL A 723 47.73 2.41 -44.24
CA VAL A 723 48.75 3.13 -43.45
C VAL A 723 48.04 3.92 -42.35
N GLN A 724 48.68 3.98 -41.17
CA GLN A 724 48.54 4.99 -40.11
C GLN A 724 47.76 4.64 -38.83
N GLU A 725 48.24 3.62 -38.12
CA GLU A 725 48.21 3.60 -36.64
C GLU A 725 49.06 4.76 -36.10
N LYS A 726 48.38 5.84 -35.66
CA LYS A 726 48.72 6.67 -34.50
C LYS A 726 47.70 7.82 -34.36
N SER A 727 46.41 7.50 -34.12
CA SER A 727 45.40 8.49 -33.70
C SER A 727 44.07 7.91 -33.17
N GLU A 728 43.99 6.67 -32.69
CA GLU A 728 42.69 6.07 -32.30
C GLU A 728 42.47 5.85 -30.79
N ASN A 729 43.37 6.34 -29.93
CA ASN A 729 43.20 6.22 -28.47
C ASN A 729 42.73 7.50 -27.76
N GLU A 730 42.42 8.57 -28.49
CA GLU A 730 41.81 9.79 -27.94
C GLU A 730 40.31 9.92 -28.29
N GLU A 731 39.83 9.33 -29.38
CA GLU A 731 38.42 9.41 -29.80
C GLU A 731 37.49 8.38 -29.10
N LYS A 732 38.03 7.30 -28.53
CA LYS A 732 37.23 6.31 -27.77
C LYS A 732 36.89 6.80 -26.35
N GLY A 733 37.78 7.55 -25.71
CA GLY A 733 37.57 8.07 -24.35
C GLY A 733 36.62 9.27 -24.27
N GLU A 734 36.48 10.05 -25.34
CA GLU A 734 35.50 11.15 -25.41
C GLU A 734 34.10 10.66 -25.79
N LYS A 735 33.97 9.59 -26.59
CA LYS A 735 32.68 8.95 -26.88
C LYS A 735 32.09 8.23 -25.67
N GLU A 736 32.90 7.46 -24.93
CA GLU A 736 32.42 6.76 -23.73
C GLU A 736 32.00 7.73 -22.61
N LYS A 737 32.66 8.90 -22.47
CA LYS A 737 32.26 9.94 -21.51
C LYS A 737 31.00 10.70 -21.93
N ALA A 738 30.83 10.98 -23.22
CA ALA A 738 29.62 11.63 -23.72
C ALA A 738 28.39 10.70 -23.62
N ASP A 739 28.58 9.40 -23.85
CA ASP A 739 27.52 8.39 -23.71
C ASP A 739 27.14 8.17 -22.23
N GLU A 740 28.10 8.18 -21.28
CA GLU A 740 27.81 8.13 -19.84
C GLU A 740 27.10 9.38 -19.30
N GLU A 741 27.44 10.59 -19.79
CA GLU A 741 26.75 11.82 -19.41
C GLU A 741 25.32 11.89 -19.98
N ASP A 742 25.10 11.39 -21.20
CA ASP A 742 23.77 11.32 -21.81
C ASP A 742 22.90 10.23 -21.15
N GLU A 743 23.47 9.09 -20.75
CA GLU A 743 22.77 8.08 -19.93
C GLU A 743 22.40 8.61 -18.54
N ARG A 744 23.31 9.34 -17.87
CA ARG A 744 23.03 9.94 -16.55
C ARG A 744 21.98 11.06 -16.63
N SER A 745 21.97 11.81 -17.72
CA SER A 745 20.95 12.82 -18.04
C SER A 745 19.58 12.18 -18.31
N ARG A 746 19.52 11.11 -19.12
CA ARG A 746 18.30 10.33 -19.37
C ARG A 746 17.77 9.69 -18.10
N PHE A 747 18.63 9.09 -17.27
CA PHE A 747 18.22 8.46 -16.01
C PHE A 747 17.64 9.47 -15.01
N ASN A 748 18.22 10.67 -14.92
CA ASN A 748 17.67 11.74 -14.08
C ASN A 748 16.35 12.30 -14.63
N LYS A 749 16.20 12.41 -15.95
CA LYS A 749 14.97 12.85 -16.61
C LYS A 749 13.83 11.83 -16.43
N ASP A 750 14.12 10.54 -16.61
CA ASP A 750 13.16 9.45 -16.41
C ASP A 750 12.77 9.31 -14.92
N SER A 751 13.70 9.58 -13.99
CA SER A 751 13.40 9.64 -12.56
C SER A 751 12.47 10.81 -12.19
N LEU A 752 12.65 11.98 -12.83
CA LEU A 752 11.79 13.14 -12.62
C LEU A 752 10.39 12.95 -13.26
N ASP A 753 10.32 12.36 -14.45
CA ASP A 753 9.06 12.03 -15.12
C ASP A 753 8.30 10.92 -14.41
N TRP A 754 9.00 9.93 -13.84
CA TRP A 754 8.40 8.92 -12.96
C TRP A 754 7.80 9.55 -11.69
N LYS A 755 8.51 10.49 -11.04
CA LYS A 755 7.99 11.22 -9.86
C LYS A 755 6.78 12.09 -10.21
N LYS A 756 6.79 12.74 -11.38
CA LYS A 756 5.64 13.52 -11.88
C LYS A 756 4.43 12.63 -12.16
N ARG A 757 4.59 11.53 -12.90
CA ARG A 757 3.50 10.57 -13.19
C ARG A 757 2.89 10.01 -11.91
N LYS A 758 3.71 9.60 -10.94
CA LYS A 758 3.22 9.10 -9.65
C LYS A 758 2.45 10.16 -8.86
N TYR A 759 2.86 11.42 -8.93
CA TYR A 759 2.16 12.54 -8.28
C TYR A 759 0.84 12.87 -9.01
N GLU A 760 0.82 12.83 -10.34
CA GLU A 760 -0.39 12.99 -11.15
C GLU A 760 -1.40 11.86 -10.89
N ASP A 761 -0.94 10.59 -10.82
CA ASP A 761 -1.78 9.42 -10.53
C ASP A 761 -2.36 9.50 -9.12
N GLN A 762 -1.57 9.88 -8.12
CA GLN A 762 -2.08 10.11 -6.75
C GLN A 762 -3.11 11.24 -6.71
N ARG A 763 -2.91 12.30 -7.50
CA ARG A 763 -3.84 13.43 -7.56
C ARG A 763 -5.14 13.04 -8.27
N GLN A 764 -5.08 12.23 -9.33
CA GLN A 764 -6.25 11.71 -10.02
C GLN A 764 -7.02 10.70 -9.15
N ASP A 765 -6.33 9.82 -8.42
CA ASP A 765 -6.94 8.85 -7.51
C ASP A 765 -7.66 9.53 -6.33
N VAL A 766 -7.04 10.56 -5.72
CA VAL A 766 -7.69 11.37 -4.68
C VAL A 766 -8.92 12.11 -5.22
N THR A 767 -8.86 12.60 -6.45
CA THR A 767 -9.98 13.31 -7.09
C THR A 767 -11.13 12.34 -7.42
N HIS A 768 -10.81 11.15 -7.95
CA HIS A 768 -11.77 10.10 -8.27
C HIS A 768 -12.44 9.54 -7.02
N ARG A 769 -11.68 9.29 -5.95
CA ARG A 769 -12.20 8.87 -4.64
C ARG A 769 -13.12 9.92 -4.02
N SER A 770 -12.73 11.20 -4.10
CA SER A 770 -13.57 12.31 -3.63
C SER A 770 -14.85 12.50 -4.46
N GLN A 771 -14.86 12.03 -5.71
CA GLN A 771 -16.04 12.06 -6.57
C GLN A 771 -16.98 10.89 -6.23
N LEU A 772 -16.44 9.68 -6.06
CA LEU A 772 -17.19 8.50 -5.64
C LEU A 772 -17.83 8.66 -4.25
N GLU A 773 -17.12 9.28 -3.30
CA GLU A 773 -17.68 9.59 -1.97
C GLU A 773 -18.82 10.62 -2.04
N ARG A 774 -18.71 11.62 -2.92
CA ARG A 774 -19.81 12.58 -3.19
C ARG A 774 -21.01 11.89 -3.83
N ASP A 775 -20.79 11.01 -4.79
CA ASP A 775 -21.87 10.30 -5.47
C ASP A 775 -22.56 9.29 -4.54
N ARG A 776 -21.80 8.61 -3.67
CA ARG A 776 -22.35 7.76 -2.60
C ARG A 776 -23.18 8.57 -1.61
N PHE A 777 -22.66 9.71 -1.14
CA PHE A 777 -23.38 10.59 -0.22
C PHE A 777 -24.69 11.10 -0.84
N ASN A 778 -24.67 11.49 -2.12
CA ASN A 778 -25.88 11.93 -2.82
C ASN A 778 -26.91 10.78 -2.97
N LEU A 779 -26.47 9.55 -3.25
CA LEU A 779 -27.35 8.39 -3.33
C LEU A 779 -27.99 8.04 -1.98
N GLU A 780 -27.22 8.12 -0.88
CA GLU A 780 -27.75 7.91 0.47
C GLU A 780 -28.70 9.04 0.89
N LYS A 781 -28.38 10.28 0.55
CA LYS A 781 -29.27 11.42 0.75
C LYS A 781 -30.59 11.25 0.00
N ASP A 782 -30.56 10.85 -1.27
CA ASP A 782 -31.78 10.59 -2.05
C ASP A 782 -32.62 9.45 -1.45
N LYS A 783 -31.98 8.38 -0.97
CA LYS A 783 -32.66 7.29 -0.26
C LYS A 783 -33.33 7.78 1.03
N PHE A 784 -32.63 8.60 1.81
CA PHE A 784 -33.15 9.18 3.04
C PHE A 784 -34.32 10.14 2.77
N GLU A 785 -34.19 11.05 1.80
CA GLU A 785 -35.26 11.98 1.43
C GLU A 785 -36.50 11.23 0.92
N LYS A 786 -36.31 10.16 0.13
CA LYS A 786 -37.40 9.31 -0.34
C LYS A 786 -38.10 8.58 0.82
N ALA A 787 -37.34 8.00 1.75
CA ALA A 787 -37.89 7.32 2.91
C ALA A 787 -38.62 8.28 3.87
N HIS A 788 -38.06 9.49 4.05
CA HIS A 788 -38.68 10.54 4.85
C HIS A 788 -40.01 11.01 4.25
N LYS A 789 -40.03 11.25 2.93
CA LYS A 789 -41.26 11.61 2.23
C LYS A 789 -42.32 10.51 2.30
N GLU A 790 -41.93 9.25 2.14
CA GLU A 790 -42.85 8.11 2.27
C GLU A 790 -43.44 8.00 3.69
N LYS A 791 -42.63 8.25 4.72
CA LYS A 791 -43.10 8.30 6.12
C LYS A 791 -44.08 9.46 6.34
N GLU A 792 -43.81 10.63 5.75
CA GLU A 792 -44.68 11.80 5.86
C GLU A 792 -46.02 11.58 5.16
N ASP A 793 -46.01 10.98 3.97
CA ASP A 793 -47.21 10.60 3.23
C ASP A 793 -48.04 9.55 4.00
N ARG A 794 -47.40 8.55 4.60
CA ARG A 794 -48.07 7.57 5.49
C ARG A 794 -48.73 8.25 6.69
N MET A 795 -48.03 9.16 7.34
CA MET A 795 -48.54 9.87 8.51
C MET A 795 -49.70 10.81 8.16
N ASN A 796 -49.68 11.44 6.98
CA ASN A 796 -50.79 12.26 6.50
C ASN A 796 -52.02 11.40 6.16
N MET A 797 -51.82 10.23 5.55
CA MET A 797 -52.91 9.28 5.26
C MET A 797 -53.58 8.76 6.56
N VAL A 798 -52.79 8.43 7.58
CA VAL A 798 -53.33 8.02 8.90
C VAL A 798 -54.11 9.17 9.55
N LYS A 799 -53.61 10.42 9.46
CA LYS A 799 -54.34 11.59 9.97
C LYS A 799 -55.67 11.82 9.28
N GLU A 800 -55.77 11.56 7.97
CA GLU A 800 -57.03 11.63 7.23
C GLU A 800 -58.01 10.53 7.69
N TRP A 801 -57.55 9.29 7.83
CA TRP A 801 -58.40 8.19 8.31
C TRP A 801 -58.90 8.37 9.74
N ILE A 802 -58.09 8.98 10.62
CA ILE A 802 -58.54 9.38 11.96
C ILE A 802 -59.64 10.45 11.87
N LYS A 803 -59.52 11.43 10.96
CA LYS A 803 -60.56 12.43 10.73
C LYS A 803 -61.84 11.84 10.14
N GLU A 804 -61.73 10.78 9.36
CA GLU A 804 -62.86 10.00 8.82
C GLU A 804 -63.53 9.09 9.87
N GLY A 805 -62.99 9.02 11.10
CA GLY A 805 -63.56 8.23 12.19
C GLY A 805 -63.28 6.73 12.11
N LYS A 806 -62.25 6.30 11.35
CA LYS A 806 -61.84 4.90 11.29
C LYS A 806 -61.24 4.45 12.61
N SER A 807 -61.56 3.22 13.01
CA SER A 807 -60.99 2.59 14.21
C SER A 807 -59.53 2.18 14.00
N THR A 808 -58.79 2.02 15.09
CA THR A 808 -57.37 1.60 15.09
C THR A 808 -57.16 0.28 14.33
N ASN A 809 -58.06 -0.69 14.51
CA ASN A 809 -57.99 -1.99 13.83
C ASN A 809 -58.19 -1.88 12.31
N GLU A 810 -59.04 -0.95 11.85
CA GLU A 810 -59.24 -0.72 10.41
C GLU A 810 -58.02 -0.03 9.79
N ILE A 811 -57.42 0.94 10.49
CA ILE A 811 -56.20 1.62 10.05
C ILE A 811 -55.05 0.61 9.93
N GLU A 812 -54.88 -0.25 10.93
CA GLU A 812 -53.85 -1.29 10.93
C GLU A 812 -54.04 -2.29 9.78
N HIS A 813 -55.28 -2.71 9.52
CA HIS A 813 -55.61 -3.58 8.39
C HIS A 813 -55.32 -2.90 7.04
N PHE A 814 -55.64 -1.62 6.87
CA PHE A 814 -55.32 -0.87 5.65
C PHE A 814 -53.82 -0.70 5.43
N LEU A 815 -53.05 -0.44 6.50
CA LEU A 815 -51.60 -0.34 6.42
C LEU A 815 -50.96 -1.67 6.00
N GLN A 816 -51.43 -2.81 6.54
CA GLN A 816 -50.98 -4.14 6.15
C GLN A 816 -51.28 -4.47 4.67
N LEU A 817 -52.45 -4.04 4.17
CA LEU A 817 -52.86 -4.25 2.77
C LEU A 817 -52.02 -3.45 1.76
N ILE A 818 -51.64 -2.22 2.11
CA ILE A 818 -50.92 -1.33 1.19
C ILE A 818 -49.41 -1.60 1.21
N TYR A 819 -48.84 -1.92 2.37
CA TYR A 819 -47.38 -1.98 2.56
C TYR A 819 -46.83 -3.38 2.85
N GLY A 820 -47.70 -4.40 2.96
CA GLY A 820 -47.31 -5.77 3.30
C GLY A 820 -46.94 -5.97 4.77
N THR A 821 -46.63 -7.20 5.16
CA THR A 821 -46.22 -7.58 6.52
C THR A 821 -44.77 -7.17 6.80
N GLN A 822 -44.52 -5.88 6.99
CA GLN A 822 -43.35 -5.43 7.74
C GLN A 822 -43.82 -4.80 9.05
N THR A 823 -43.28 -5.31 10.15
CA THR A 823 -43.66 -5.02 11.54
C THR A 823 -43.50 -3.55 11.90
N THR A 824 -44.58 -2.99 12.44
CA THR A 824 -44.75 -1.75 13.25
C THR A 824 -44.14 -0.46 12.72
#